data_AF-A0A0T6LZL5-F1
#
_entry.id   AF-A0A0T6LZL5-F1
#
_cell.length_a   1.000
_cell.length_b   1.000
_cell.length_c   1.000
_cell.angle_alpha   90.00
_cell.angle_beta   90.00
_cell.angle_gamma   90.00
#
_symmetry.space_group_name_H-M   'P 1'
#
loop_
_entity.id
_entity.type
_entity.pdbx_description
1 polymer ?
#
loop_
_entity_poly.entity_id
_entity_poly.type
_entity_poly.pdbx_seq_one_letter_code
_entity_poly.pdbx_strand_id
1 'polypeptide(L)'
;MPARLLRVLRESGLDLSSTELLDALWLATRFPQGPASRRAVTADGGDRTAVPSPVPDGRSPTDTAETTGPPGPPPDDGPDRAALHASATEPAAATEGPASGAERASIAVRVPERKALAAELPLARSLRPLKQRRTGNRGRTAAGPLDEEATAAAWADTGVPDVVLRPSPERWLDLALVIDDGVSMLLWQRLCVELRALLQRVGAFRNVRVHGLRTRGPGGPRLSWRPFSGDVARLAPACVADPSGRTLVLVVSDGVGTMWRDGRMRAVLEHWARCGPTAVVHALPRRMWPGSGIAAEPWQVVVRQPAAANHTWQVSDPVLPPELASFDGVPVPVLEPEPAALAAWARLTASRGASAVLPLLAWAETQDPPPVADPTPAGGLADPVLRFRDAASPQAYRLAAHLAAVAPLSVPVMRLVQTAVPWRAETAHLAEVFLGGLMRRGAPPTNTAGADPLHPQLQRFDFDDQVRAVLLDAVPAGELLASTETITEELTALVGRSPDFPAWLAHPGGPDLLPDDGRPFAWVQARLLAHLGMREPAGSAADGDGGDDAPPDESAMGLLATTQQLDAALSSWQSVLVRQAIGPFRVLLKNDSSPRTVTYVAEQPKGQRVLVRVPRTGGLAAEGALRRGLQREAQALGWMRSRYAPTLVSVDLGDRPPWLATDLLATRSGAPAPTLRALHAVPGWRWTPRGFATFGWQLASTLGRCHLGRMVHGTLSPDTVLVAEDRIQLVGWSRVTLAAGGAPDDSWVRSRQAADVRVLVDVLGMSAEAGGLQELPGPVREVLDDSAEHPTARRVAHAFRLVLNDLPVETPTGAAFPAPHRRIAVIDFSDGADLGVTTALLGMLLSEQHGGGVLVVDGALTPNALDHRVRYTHEGPVRAERLDLGPARASLSRHRSGLRVLSYAPRTTNPLADPDFAALIPTIAESHPLLLLDPGGGLQLRHNDAVPASANRALVVVRGDDGRRLDHATLALKWLSEAGHQDLADRAVIAVKEPPTRLDRLRTWPAETRLRQRGHQVLHLPNDRSLGDGELGTDRLAPEALAAYRALAEVLGTL
;
A
#
# COMPACT_ATOMS: atom_id res chain seq x y z
N MET A 1 -33.11 48.12 -0.13
CA MET A 1 -34.13 47.07 -0.32
C MET A 1 -33.58 45.71 -0.75
N PRO A 2 -32.86 45.52 -1.87
CA PRO A 2 -32.56 44.17 -2.39
C PRO A 2 -31.71 43.30 -1.44
N ALA A 3 -30.69 43.87 -0.78
CA ALA A 3 -29.82 43.11 0.13
C ALA A 3 -30.56 42.46 1.32
N ARG A 4 -31.64 43.08 1.83
CA ARG A 4 -32.42 42.52 2.96
C ARG A 4 -33.30 41.35 2.49
N LEU A 5 -33.84 41.42 1.26
CA LEU A 5 -34.61 40.34 0.66
C LEU A 5 -33.72 39.14 0.30
N LEU A 6 -32.54 39.39 -0.30
CA LEU A 6 -31.55 38.35 -0.57
C LEU A 6 -31.09 37.61 0.69
N ARG A 7 -30.93 38.33 1.82
CA ARG A 7 -30.57 37.71 3.10
C ARG A 7 -31.69 36.79 3.62
N VAL A 8 -32.95 37.24 3.59
CA VAL A 8 -34.11 36.43 4.01
C VAL A 8 -34.31 35.20 3.11
N LEU A 9 -34.06 35.33 1.80
CA LEU A 9 -34.12 34.20 0.86
C LEU A 9 -33.00 33.18 1.14
N ARG A 10 -31.77 33.62 1.44
CA ARG A 10 -30.67 32.75 1.91
C ARG A 10 -30.99 32.06 3.24
N GLU A 11 -31.51 32.79 4.21
CA GLU A 11 -32.00 32.26 5.50
C GLU A 11 -33.14 31.22 5.28
N SER A 12 -33.82 31.26 4.14
CA SER A 12 -34.85 30.30 3.71
C SER A 12 -34.33 29.19 2.77
N GLY A 13 -33.01 29.04 2.60
CA GLY A 13 -32.39 28.01 1.76
C GLY A 13 -32.29 28.31 0.26
N LEU A 14 -32.60 29.55 -0.17
CA LEU A 14 -32.54 29.98 -1.57
C LEU A 14 -31.43 31.04 -1.77
N ASP A 15 -30.23 30.60 -2.10
CA ASP A 15 -29.13 31.51 -2.49
C ASP A 15 -29.28 31.95 -3.95
N LEU A 16 -29.89 33.11 -4.15
CA LEU A 16 -30.04 33.77 -5.45
C LEU A 16 -29.04 34.93 -5.57
N SER A 17 -28.44 35.10 -6.74
CA SER A 17 -27.73 36.34 -7.06
C SER A 17 -28.69 37.52 -7.22
N SER A 18 -28.16 38.74 -7.17
CA SER A 18 -28.94 39.95 -7.44
C SER A 18 -29.56 39.96 -8.84
N THR A 19 -28.88 39.37 -9.83
CA THR A 19 -29.40 39.22 -11.21
C THR A 19 -30.53 38.20 -11.26
N GLU A 20 -30.39 37.03 -10.63
CA GLU A 20 -31.44 36.01 -10.61
C GLU A 20 -32.68 36.46 -9.84
N LEU A 21 -32.51 37.26 -8.78
CA LEU A 21 -33.64 37.91 -8.09
C LEU A 21 -34.36 38.91 -9.03
N LEU A 22 -33.62 39.68 -9.83
CA LEU A 22 -34.22 40.60 -10.81
C LEU A 22 -34.93 39.84 -11.94
N ASP A 23 -34.34 38.76 -12.45
CA ASP A 23 -34.97 37.90 -13.46
C ASP A 23 -36.22 37.20 -12.92
N ALA A 24 -36.20 36.72 -11.67
CA ALA A 24 -37.35 36.12 -11.00
C ALA A 24 -38.49 37.13 -10.77
N LEU A 25 -38.18 38.36 -10.33
CA LEU A 25 -39.14 39.44 -10.19
C LEU A 25 -39.70 39.87 -11.56
N TRP A 26 -38.84 39.97 -12.58
CA TRP A 26 -39.25 40.29 -13.94
C TRP A 26 -40.17 39.21 -14.52
N LEU A 27 -39.83 37.92 -14.36
CA LEU A 27 -40.69 36.79 -14.74
C LEU A 27 -42.01 36.79 -13.98
N ALA A 28 -42.03 37.11 -12.68
CA ALA A 28 -43.25 37.21 -11.89
C ALA A 28 -44.22 38.30 -12.43
N THR A 29 -43.72 39.36 -13.06
CA THR A 29 -44.55 40.35 -13.77
C THR A 29 -45.02 39.91 -15.16
N ARG A 30 -44.46 38.82 -15.70
CA ARG A 30 -44.78 38.28 -17.04
C ARG A 30 -45.65 37.03 -17.03
N PHE A 31 -45.78 36.34 -15.89
CA PHE A 31 -46.75 35.25 -15.74
C PHE A 31 -48.18 35.79 -15.58
N PRO A 32 -49.17 35.23 -16.29
CA PRO A 32 -50.57 35.62 -16.13
C PRO A 32 -51.08 35.23 -14.73
N GLN A 33 -51.50 36.24 -13.96
CA GLN A 33 -52.12 36.08 -12.65
C GLN A 33 -53.59 35.66 -12.81
N GLY A 34 -53.84 34.37 -13.00
CA GLY A 34 -55.17 33.80 -13.16
C GLY A 34 -55.34 32.43 -12.50
N PRO A 35 -56.58 31.96 -12.27
CA PRO A 35 -56.84 30.69 -11.57
C PRO A 35 -56.29 29.45 -12.30
N ALA A 36 -55.98 29.55 -13.60
CA ALA A 36 -55.29 28.49 -14.35
C ALA A 36 -53.88 28.19 -13.77
N SER A 37 -53.19 29.19 -13.21
CA SER A 37 -51.85 29.06 -12.64
C SER A 37 -51.82 28.19 -11.38
N ARG A 38 -52.97 27.95 -10.72
CA ARG A 38 -53.09 27.07 -9.54
C ARG A 38 -53.25 25.59 -9.87
N ARG A 39 -53.48 25.22 -11.15
CA ARG A 39 -53.56 23.79 -11.57
C ARG A 39 -52.22 23.14 -11.90
N ALA A 40 -51.12 23.91 -11.92
CA ALA A 40 -49.77 23.38 -12.14
C ALA A 40 -49.04 22.97 -10.86
N VAL A 41 -49.64 23.21 -9.68
CA VAL A 41 -49.03 22.95 -8.34
C VAL A 41 -49.80 21.88 -7.55
N THR A 42 -50.83 21.27 -8.15
CA THR A 42 -51.72 20.30 -7.49
C THR A 42 -51.70 18.91 -8.11
N ALA A 43 -50.55 18.51 -8.67
CA ALA A 43 -50.32 17.19 -9.26
C ALA A 43 -49.05 16.50 -8.72
N ASP A 44 -48.70 16.75 -7.45
CA ASP A 44 -48.14 15.70 -6.58
C ASP A 44 -48.43 16.08 -5.12
N GLY A 45 -49.12 15.21 -4.38
CA GLY A 45 -49.68 15.57 -3.07
C GLY A 45 -50.05 14.35 -2.24
N GLY A 46 -49.18 14.04 -1.27
CA GLY A 46 -49.32 12.97 -0.28
C GLY A 46 -47.92 12.54 0.20
N ASP A 47 -47.57 12.61 1.47
CA ASP A 47 -48.27 13.14 2.64
C ASP A 47 -47.22 13.71 3.61
N ARG A 48 -47.50 14.86 4.24
CA ARG A 48 -46.61 15.49 5.25
C ARG A 48 -47.44 16.05 6.40
N THR A 49 -47.72 15.19 7.37
CA THR A 49 -48.37 15.56 8.62
C THR A 49 -47.49 16.45 9.50
N ALA A 50 -48.05 17.61 9.86
CA ALA A 50 -47.89 18.37 11.10
C ALA A 50 -46.48 18.75 11.61
N VAL A 51 -46.20 20.06 11.58
CA VAL A 51 -45.34 20.74 12.58
C VAL A 51 -46.25 21.69 13.39
N PRO A 52 -46.27 21.63 14.73
CA PRO A 52 -46.99 22.59 15.56
C PRO A 52 -46.12 23.78 15.98
N SER A 53 -46.78 24.88 16.34
CA SER A 53 -46.23 26.13 16.92
C SER A 53 -47.40 26.94 17.51
N PRO A 54 -47.20 27.99 18.32
CA PRO A 54 -46.10 28.32 19.26
C PRO A 54 -46.64 28.72 20.67
N VAL A 55 -45.77 29.08 21.63
CA VAL A 55 -46.13 29.87 22.85
C VAL A 55 -44.98 30.87 23.16
N PRO A 56 -45.24 32.11 23.65
CA PRO A 56 -44.25 33.21 23.67
C PRO A 56 -43.75 33.64 25.08
N ASP A 57 -43.19 34.86 25.14
CA ASP A 57 -42.69 35.66 26.30
C ASP A 57 -41.22 35.43 26.73
N GLY A 58 -40.40 36.45 27.03
CA GLY A 58 -40.58 37.91 26.90
C GLY A 58 -39.44 38.74 27.55
N ARG A 59 -39.44 40.07 27.32
CA ARG A 59 -38.66 41.16 27.97
C ARG A 59 -37.17 41.41 27.61
N SER A 60 -36.92 42.58 27.02
CA SER A 60 -35.71 43.44 27.20
C SER A 60 -35.74 44.16 28.58
N PRO A 61 -34.72 44.91 29.08
CA PRO A 61 -33.79 45.87 28.41
C PRO A 61 -32.31 45.66 28.83
N THR A 62 -31.30 46.56 28.78
CA THR A 62 -31.06 47.99 28.36
C THR A 62 -29.57 48.06 27.92
N ASP A 63 -29.17 48.73 26.84
CA ASP A 63 -28.78 50.16 26.70
C ASP A 63 -27.57 50.65 27.52
N THR A 64 -26.44 50.88 26.85
CA THR A 64 -25.60 52.09 27.04
C THR A 64 -24.71 52.33 25.79
N ALA A 65 -24.50 53.59 25.43
CA ALA A 65 -23.76 54.04 24.25
C ALA A 65 -22.37 54.59 24.59
N GLU A 66 -21.52 54.83 23.57
CA GLU A 66 -20.72 56.05 23.30
C GLU A 66 -19.64 55.82 22.19
N THR A 67 -19.07 56.78 21.45
CA THR A 67 -19.54 58.07 20.86
C THR A 67 -18.43 58.69 19.96
N THR A 68 -18.72 59.02 18.67
CA THR A 68 -17.98 59.93 17.72
C THR A 68 -16.48 59.67 17.37
N GLY A 69 -15.88 60.16 16.26
CA GLY A 69 -16.31 61.08 15.17
C GLY A 69 -15.36 61.11 13.92
N PRO A 70 -15.56 62.02 12.94
CA PRO A 70 -15.05 61.92 11.52
C PRO A 70 -14.15 63.12 11.06
N PRO A 71 -13.92 63.47 9.76
CA PRO A 71 -13.61 62.74 8.48
C PRO A 71 -12.35 63.29 7.71
N GLY A 72 -11.99 62.74 6.52
CA GLY A 72 -11.00 63.34 5.59
C GLY A 72 -10.90 62.71 4.16
N PRO A 73 -10.57 63.46 3.07
CA PRO A 73 -10.65 63.02 1.64
C PRO A 73 -9.27 62.67 0.95
N PRO A 74 -9.21 62.23 -0.34
CA PRO A 74 -8.16 61.34 -0.89
C PRO A 74 -7.05 61.99 -1.76
N PRO A 75 -6.06 61.18 -2.22
CA PRO A 75 -5.47 61.31 -3.57
C PRO A 75 -5.23 59.97 -4.34
N ASP A 76 -4.64 60.09 -5.54
CA ASP A 76 -4.71 59.22 -6.74
C ASP A 76 -3.71 58.05 -6.93
N ASP A 77 -4.11 57.16 -7.87
CA ASP A 77 -3.36 56.33 -8.85
C ASP A 77 -1.95 55.74 -8.58
N GLY A 78 -1.82 54.43 -8.84
CA GLY A 78 -0.54 53.74 -9.13
C GLY A 78 -0.62 52.21 -8.97
N PRO A 79 -0.18 51.39 -9.95
CA PRO A 79 -0.49 49.95 -9.95
C PRO A 79 0.53 49.10 -9.20
N ASP A 80 0.08 48.15 -8.38
CA ASP A 80 0.97 47.18 -7.74
C ASP A 80 0.49 45.72 -7.86
N ARG A 81 1.48 44.79 -7.84
CA ARG A 81 1.33 43.37 -8.15
C ARG A 81 1.58 42.51 -6.92
N ALA A 82 0.56 42.08 -6.18
CA ALA A 82 0.72 41.00 -5.21
C ALA A 82 -0.58 40.25 -4.84
N ALA A 83 -0.39 38.97 -4.51
CA ALA A 83 -1.13 38.19 -3.52
C ALA A 83 -2.67 38.07 -3.64
N LEU A 84 -3.10 37.02 -4.34
CA LEU A 84 -4.32 36.28 -3.97
C LEU A 84 -4.11 35.63 -2.60
N HIS A 85 -4.77 36.13 -1.55
CA HIS A 85 -4.96 35.40 -0.30
C HIS A 85 -6.38 34.82 -0.24
N ALA A 86 -6.46 33.52 0.00
CA ALA A 86 -7.72 32.85 0.32
C ALA A 86 -8.05 33.11 1.81
N SER A 87 -9.25 33.61 2.09
CA SER A 87 -9.78 33.61 3.45
C SER A 87 -10.41 32.25 3.75
N ALA A 88 -9.80 31.53 4.68
CA ALA A 88 -10.47 30.45 5.38
C ALA A 88 -11.57 31.03 6.30
N THR A 89 -12.66 30.29 6.47
CA THR A 89 -13.65 30.54 7.53
C THR A 89 -13.54 29.37 8.50
N GLU A 90 -13.20 29.64 9.75
CA GLU A 90 -13.18 28.63 10.82
C GLU A 90 -14.61 28.23 11.21
N PRO A 91 -14.91 26.93 11.42
CA PRO A 91 -16.11 26.51 12.11
C PRO A 91 -15.89 26.57 13.64
N ALA A 92 -16.77 27.26 14.35
CA ALA A 92 -16.77 27.32 15.81
C ALA A 92 -17.22 25.99 16.44
N ALA A 93 -16.75 25.72 17.66
CA ALA A 93 -17.00 24.47 18.38
C ALA A 93 -18.49 24.24 18.72
N ALA A 94 -18.91 22.97 18.65
CA ALA A 94 -20.19 22.49 19.17
C ALA A 94 -19.96 21.33 20.15
N THR A 95 -20.70 21.33 21.26
CA THR A 95 -20.49 20.45 22.42
C THR A 95 -21.04 19.03 22.19
N GLU A 96 -20.37 18.03 22.75
CA GLU A 96 -20.70 16.60 22.61
C GLU A 96 -22.00 16.18 23.30
N GLY A 97 -22.65 15.17 22.72
CA GLY A 97 -23.66 14.32 23.35
C GLY A 97 -23.57 12.91 22.74
N PRO A 98 -23.64 11.81 23.53
CA PRO A 98 -23.20 10.51 23.07
C PRO A 98 -24.24 9.78 22.21
N ALA A 99 -23.84 9.38 21.00
CA ALA A 99 -24.56 8.41 20.18
C ALA A 99 -23.64 7.25 19.81
N SER A 100 -24.03 6.04 20.16
CA SER A 100 -23.26 4.81 19.94
C SER A 100 -23.41 4.28 18.52
N GLY A 101 -22.36 4.39 17.71
CA GLY A 101 -22.26 3.81 16.37
C GLY A 101 -20.86 4.01 15.80
N ALA A 102 -20.19 2.94 15.38
CA ALA A 102 -18.77 3.00 14.99
C ALA A 102 -18.59 3.46 13.53
N GLU A 103 -18.95 4.71 13.26
CA GLU A 103 -18.89 5.33 11.92
C GLU A 103 -17.45 5.74 11.55
N ARG A 104 -17.05 5.55 10.28
CA ARG A 104 -15.65 5.62 9.84
C ARG A 104 -15.36 6.81 8.92
N ALA A 105 -14.32 7.56 9.27
CA ALA A 105 -13.84 8.74 8.55
C ALA A 105 -13.05 8.47 7.27
N SER A 106 -13.05 9.42 6.33
CA SER A 106 -12.43 9.32 5.00
C SER A 106 -11.92 10.66 4.44
N ILE A 107 -11.01 10.60 3.46
CA ILE A 107 -10.38 11.78 2.82
C ILE A 107 -10.48 11.73 1.29
N ALA A 108 -10.62 12.93 0.71
CA ALA A 108 -10.62 13.22 -0.72
C ALA A 108 -9.21 13.21 -1.38
N VAL A 109 -9.11 12.69 -2.60
CA VAL A 109 -7.89 12.57 -3.41
C VAL A 109 -8.18 12.82 -4.90
N ARG A 110 -7.43 13.74 -5.54
CA ARG A 110 -7.43 13.89 -7.02
C ARG A 110 -6.25 13.19 -7.68
N VAL A 111 -6.56 12.37 -8.68
CA VAL A 111 -5.57 11.70 -9.55
C VAL A 111 -5.01 12.69 -10.58
N PRO A 112 -3.68 12.79 -10.76
CA PRO A 112 -3.06 13.58 -11.82
C PRO A 112 -3.33 13.02 -13.24
N GLU A 113 -4.49 13.34 -13.81
CA GLU A 113 -4.81 12.93 -15.18
C GLU A 113 -3.91 13.63 -16.23
N ARG A 114 -3.34 12.83 -17.15
CA ARG A 114 -2.73 13.35 -18.38
C ARG A 114 -3.81 13.98 -19.26
N LYS A 115 -3.45 15.03 -20.01
CA LYS A 115 -4.36 15.69 -20.95
C LYS A 115 -4.95 14.70 -21.95
N ALA A 116 -6.25 14.82 -22.22
CA ALA A 116 -6.94 13.98 -23.21
C ALA A 116 -6.65 14.45 -24.64
N LEU A 117 -6.50 15.77 -24.84
CA LEU A 117 -6.08 16.38 -26.10
C LEU A 117 -4.55 16.56 -26.12
N ALA A 118 -3.84 15.63 -26.73
CA ALA A 118 -2.38 15.70 -26.86
C ALA A 118 -1.88 16.90 -27.69
N ALA A 119 -2.73 17.45 -28.58
CA ALA A 119 -2.34 18.42 -29.61
C ALA A 119 -3.15 19.73 -29.57
N GLU A 120 -3.36 20.33 -28.40
CA GLU A 120 -4.17 21.57 -28.24
C GLU A 120 -3.82 22.71 -29.22
N LEU A 121 -2.53 22.98 -29.46
CA LEU A 121 -2.10 24.06 -30.35
C LEU A 121 -2.41 23.77 -31.83
N PRO A 122 -2.08 22.59 -32.39
CA PRO A 122 -2.60 22.14 -33.68
C PRO A 122 -4.13 22.18 -33.79
N LEU A 123 -4.87 21.67 -32.80
CA LEU A 123 -6.34 21.70 -32.78
C LEU A 123 -6.91 23.12 -32.82
N ALA A 124 -6.37 24.04 -32.00
CA ALA A 124 -6.77 25.44 -32.01
C ALA A 124 -6.42 26.15 -33.34
N ARG A 125 -5.34 25.73 -34.02
CA ARG A 125 -5.01 26.19 -35.38
C ARG A 125 -6.00 25.65 -36.41
N SER A 126 -6.39 24.37 -36.32
CA SER A 126 -7.37 23.72 -37.21
C SER A 126 -8.73 24.41 -37.23
N LEU A 127 -9.18 24.98 -36.10
CA LEU A 127 -10.46 25.68 -35.98
C LEU A 127 -10.41 27.17 -36.33
N ARG A 128 -9.23 27.75 -36.63
CA ARG A 128 -9.10 29.16 -37.04
C ARG A 128 -9.98 29.58 -38.23
N PRO A 129 -10.26 28.75 -39.26
CA PRO A 129 -11.14 29.14 -40.37
C PRO A 129 -12.54 29.58 -39.94
N LEU A 130 -13.05 29.06 -38.82
CA LEU A 130 -14.36 29.42 -38.26
C LEU A 130 -14.37 30.80 -37.60
N LYS A 131 -13.20 31.44 -37.36
CA LYS A 131 -13.07 32.75 -36.70
C LYS A 131 -13.34 33.91 -37.66
N GLN A 132 -14.52 33.91 -38.27
CA GLN A 132 -14.98 34.98 -39.16
C GLN A 132 -15.82 36.01 -38.39
N ARG A 133 -15.84 37.23 -38.92
CA ARG A 133 -16.74 38.28 -38.47
C ARG A 133 -17.75 38.56 -39.57
N ARG A 134 -19.00 38.82 -39.18
CA ARG A 134 -20.05 39.28 -40.09
C ARG A 134 -20.46 40.67 -39.62
N THR A 135 -20.37 41.64 -40.53
CA THR A 135 -21.11 42.90 -40.36
C THR A 135 -22.60 42.57 -40.53
N GLY A 136 -23.42 42.96 -39.55
CA GLY A 136 -24.85 42.69 -39.59
C GLY A 136 -25.48 43.26 -40.86
N ASN A 137 -26.38 42.49 -41.49
CA ASN A 137 -27.15 43.03 -42.62
C ASN A 137 -28.11 44.10 -42.08
N ARG A 138 -28.38 45.17 -42.84
CA ARG A 138 -29.05 46.41 -42.38
C ARG A 138 -30.49 46.28 -41.83
N GLY A 139 -31.04 45.07 -41.73
CA GLY A 139 -32.38 44.82 -41.19
C GLY A 139 -32.34 43.99 -39.90
N ARG A 140 -32.48 44.68 -38.75
CA ARG A 140 -32.84 44.16 -37.41
C ARG A 140 -31.84 43.17 -36.77
N THR A 141 -31.47 43.42 -35.51
CA THR A 141 -30.66 42.55 -34.62
C THR A 141 -29.12 42.50 -34.80
N ALA A 142 -28.50 43.59 -35.26
CA ALA A 142 -27.06 43.80 -35.03
C ALA A 142 -26.87 44.54 -33.69
N ALA A 143 -26.43 43.82 -32.64
CA ALA A 143 -26.19 44.37 -31.31
C ALA A 143 -24.87 45.18 -31.25
N GLY A 144 -24.83 46.32 -31.95
CA GLY A 144 -23.80 47.33 -31.76
C GLY A 144 -24.16 48.33 -30.66
N PRO A 145 -23.27 49.30 -30.37
CA PRO A 145 -23.58 50.37 -29.45
C PRO A 145 -24.77 51.18 -29.97
N LEU A 146 -25.57 51.70 -29.03
CA LEU A 146 -26.63 52.66 -29.29
C LEU A 146 -26.09 53.82 -30.14
N ASP A 147 -26.87 54.18 -31.15
CA ASP A 147 -26.72 55.45 -31.84
C ASP A 147 -27.68 56.43 -31.17
N GLU A 148 -27.22 57.10 -30.11
CA GLU A 148 -28.07 57.97 -29.29
C GLU A 148 -28.68 59.10 -30.14
N GLU A 149 -27.88 59.67 -31.04
CA GLU A 149 -28.28 60.76 -31.93
C GLU A 149 -29.25 60.29 -33.02
N ALA A 150 -28.97 59.17 -33.70
CA ALA A 150 -29.92 58.62 -34.68
C ALA A 150 -31.20 58.06 -34.03
N THR A 151 -31.13 57.58 -32.78
CA THR A 151 -32.31 57.15 -32.00
C THR A 151 -33.16 58.35 -31.60
N ALA A 152 -32.54 59.44 -31.13
CA ALA A 152 -33.24 60.69 -30.81
C ALA A 152 -33.89 61.30 -32.06
N ALA A 153 -33.19 61.32 -33.20
CA ALA A 153 -33.74 61.78 -34.47
C ALA A 153 -34.91 60.91 -34.96
N ALA A 154 -34.75 59.57 -34.97
CA ALA A 154 -35.82 58.67 -35.39
C ALA A 154 -37.07 58.77 -34.49
N TRP A 155 -36.90 58.97 -33.18
CA TRP A 155 -38.01 59.18 -32.26
C TRP A 155 -38.67 60.55 -32.48
N ALA A 156 -37.91 61.61 -32.71
CA ALA A 156 -38.44 62.93 -33.04
C ALA A 156 -39.24 62.95 -34.35
N ASP A 157 -38.75 62.25 -35.39
CA ASP A 157 -39.39 62.19 -36.71
C ASP A 157 -40.63 61.28 -36.76
N THR A 158 -40.63 60.17 -36.02
CA THR A 158 -41.69 59.14 -36.10
C THR A 158 -42.68 59.12 -34.93
N GLY A 159 -42.32 59.73 -33.79
CA GLY A 159 -43.06 59.63 -32.53
C GLY A 159 -42.99 58.25 -31.86
N VAL A 160 -42.34 57.26 -32.48
CA VAL A 160 -42.18 55.90 -31.96
C VAL A 160 -40.79 55.75 -31.30
N PRO A 161 -40.69 55.23 -30.07
CA PRO A 161 -39.41 54.94 -29.45
C PRO A 161 -38.79 53.65 -30.05
N ASP A 162 -38.25 53.75 -31.26
CA ASP A 162 -37.44 52.70 -31.89
C ASP A 162 -35.95 52.98 -31.75
N VAL A 163 -35.16 51.92 -31.53
CA VAL A 163 -33.76 52.02 -31.07
C VAL A 163 -32.81 51.78 -32.24
N VAL A 164 -32.07 52.82 -32.64
CA VAL A 164 -31.11 52.74 -33.74
C VAL A 164 -29.75 52.25 -33.21
N LEU A 165 -29.29 51.13 -33.75
CA LEU A 165 -28.02 50.49 -33.36
C LEU A 165 -26.99 50.59 -34.50
N ARG A 166 -25.75 50.98 -34.17
CA ARG A 166 -24.66 51.03 -35.17
C ARG A 166 -24.24 49.62 -35.62
N PRO A 167 -24.04 49.35 -36.93
CA PRO A 167 -23.57 48.04 -37.38
C PRO A 167 -22.17 47.71 -36.85
N SER A 168 -22.09 46.79 -35.87
CA SER A 168 -20.82 46.30 -35.31
C SER A 168 -20.44 44.92 -35.88
N PRO A 169 -19.16 44.65 -36.18
CA PRO A 169 -18.73 43.36 -36.72
C PRO A 169 -18.66 42.28 -35.62
N GLU A 170 -19.76 41.57 -35.42
CA GLU A 170 -19.87 40.44 -34.49
C GLU A 170 -19.26 39.14 -35.02
N ARG A 171 -19.05 38.17 -34.13
CA ARG A 171 -18.72 36.79 -34.52
C ARG A 171 -19.93 36.18 -35.21
N TRP A 172 -19.72 35.57 -36.37
CA TRP A 172 -20.81 35.19 -37.29
C TRP A 172 -21.67 34.00 -36.84
N LEU A 173 -21.15 33.13 -35.97
CA LEU A 173 -21.79 31.90 -35.49
C LEU A 173 -21.91 31.86 -33.96
N ASP A 174 -22.99 31.27 -33.47
CA ASP A 174 -23.08 30.70 -32.12
C ASP A 174 -22.73 29.20 -32.15
N LEU A 175 -22.37 28.62 -31.01
CA LEU A 175 -22.12 27.18 -30.85
C LEU A 175 -23.07 26.58 -29.82
N ALA A 176 -23.72 25.47 -30.19
CA ALA A 176 -24.33 24.53 -29.27
C ALA A 176 -23.47 23.26 -29.21
N LEU A 177 -22.74 23.10 -28.11
CA LEU A 177 -21.94 21.90 -27.81
C LEU A 177 -22.82 20.91 -27.03
N VAL A 178 -23.22 19.84 -27.67
CA VAL A 178 -24.12 18.81 -27.11
C VAL A 178 -23.27 17.59 -26.76
N ILE A 179 -23.19 17.20 -25.50
CA ILE A 179 -22.35 16.08 -25.04
C ILE A 179 -23.26 14.94 -24.58
N ASP A 180 -23.02 13.71 -25.06
CA ASP A 180 -23.77 12.53 -24.63
C ASP A 180 -23.51 12.20 -23.16
N ASP A 181 -24.59 12.04 -22.39
CA ASP A 181 -24.59 11.76 -20.95
C ASP A 181 -24.43 10.26 -20.62
N GLY A 182 -24.10 9.44 -21.62
CA GLY A 182 -23.86 8.01 -21.45
C GLY A 182 -22.82 7.70 -20.37
N VAL A 183 -23.04 6.65 -19.58
CA VAL A 183 -22.09 6.21 -18.55
C VAL A 183 -20.70 5.83 -19.10
N SER A 184 -20.62 5.44 -20.37
CA SER A 184 -19.35 5.23 -21.09
C SER A 184 -18.65 6.56 -21.47
N MET A 185 -19.40 7.65 -21.62
CA MET A 185 -18.88 9.01 -21.78
C MET A 185 -18.24 9.59 -20.51
N LEU A 186 -18.37 8.94 -19.34
CA LEU A 186 -17.59 9.30 -18.14
C LEU A 186 -16.09 9.15 -18.38
N LEU A 187 -15.67 8.15 -19.15
CA LEU A 187 -14.27 7.99 -19.58
C LEU A 187 -13.82 9.19 -20.43
N TRP A 188 -14.74 9.77 -21.20
CA TRP A 188 -14.50 10.85 -22.15
C TRP A 188 -14.82 12.25 -21.59
N GLN A 189 -15.23 12.38 -20.33
CA GLN A 189 -15.57 13.67 -19.71
C GLN A 189 -14.39 14.66 -19.77
N ARG A 190 -13.14 14.18 -19.58
CA ARG A 190 -11.93 15.00 -19.71
C ARG A 190 -11.75 15.56 -21.12
N LEU A 191 -11.98 14.73 -22.15
CA LEU A 191 -11.98 15.14 -23.57
C LEU A 191 -13.03 16.24 -23.82
N CYS A 192 -14.25 16.05 -23.31
CA CYS A 192 -15.34 17.03 -23.44
C CYS A 192 -15.01 18.38 -22.78
N VAL A 193 -14.40 18.36 -21.59
CA VAL A 193 -13.97 19.58 -20.87
C VAL A 193 -12.84 20.30 -21.61
N GLU A 194 -11.81 19.57 -22.07
CA GLU A 194 -10.69 20.16 -22.80
C GLU A 194 -11.12 20.70 -24.17
N LEU A 195 -12.01 19.99 -24.88
CA LEU A 195 -12.59 20.45 -26.15
C LEU A 195 -13.45 21.70 -25.97
N ARG A 196 -14.31 21.75 -24.94
CA ARG A 196 -15.07 22.96 -24.56
C ARG A 196 -14.13 24.15 -24.31
N ALA A 197 -13.11 23.96 -23.47
CA ALA A 197 -12.14 24.99 -23.13
C ALA A 197 -11.32 25.44 -24.35
N LEU A 198 -11.05 24.55 -25.30
CA LEU A 198 -10.40 24.88 -26.56
C LEU A 198 -11.33 25.70 -27.47
N LEU A 199 -12.58 25.28 -27.67
CA LEU A 199 -13.58 25.98 -28.49
C LEU A 199 -13.86 27.41 -27.97
N GLN A 200 -13.90 27.58 -26.63
CA GLN A 200 -13.99 28.88 -25.98
C GLN A 200 -12.73 29.74 -26.23
N ARG A 201 -11.52 29.18 -26.05
CA ARG A 201 -10.24 29.89 -26.26
C ARG A 201 -9.98 30.30 -27.71
N VAL A 202 -10.46 29.55 -28.70
CA VAL A 202 -10.34 29.93 -30.13
C VAL A 202 -11.06 31.25 -30.41
N GLY A 203 -12.17 31.52 -29.72
CA GLY A 203 -12.93 32.76 -29.84
C GLY A 203 -13.57 32.95 -31.22
N ALA A 204 -13.97 31.85 -31.88
CA ALA A 204 -14.67 31.85 -33.16
C ALA A 204 -16.18 32.14 -33.02
N PHE A 205 -16.78 31.69 -31.91
CA PHE A 205 -18.24 31.74 -31.69
C PHE A 205 -18.65 32.92 -30.81
N ARG A 206 -19.80 33.53 -31.09
CA ARG A 206 -20.40 34.62 -30.29
C ARG A 206 -20.79 34.10 -28.91
N ASN A 207 -21.68 33.11 -28.84
CA ASN A 207 -22.00 32.36 -27.62
C ASN A 207 -21.57 30.88 -27.75
N VAL A 208 -21.26 30.23 -26.63
CA VAL A 208 -20.97 28.80 -26.52
C VAL A 208 -21.90 28.20 -25.45
N ARG A 209 -23.03 27.67 -25.90
CA ARG A 209 -23.98 26.91 -25.06
C ARG A 209 -23.53 25.46 -24.96
N VAL A 210 -23.69 24.85 -23.78
CA VAL A 210 -23.28 23.46 -23.54
C VAL A 210 -24.46 22.71 -22.93
N HIS A 211 -24.82 21.57 -23.53
CA HIS A 211 -25.95 20.74 -23.11
C HIS A 211 -25.51 19.30 -22.88
N GLY A 212 -26.14 18.61 -21.92
CA GLY A 212 -26.11 17.15 -21.87
C GLY A 212 -27.15 16.55 -22.82
N LEU A 213 -26.90 15.36 -23.33
CA LEU A 213 -27.78 14.61 -24.22
C LEU A 213 -28.02 13.21 -23.63
N ARG A 214 -29.25 12.98 -23.17
CA ARG A 214 -29.68 11.69 -22.61
C ARG A 214 -30.22 10.80 -23.74
N THR A 215 -29.43 9.79 -24.10
CA THR A 215 -29.66 8.83 -25.20
C THR A 215 -30.14 7.45 -24.71
N ARG A 216 -30.70 7.39 -23.49
CA ARG A 216 -31.06 6.15 -22.77
C ARG A 216 -32.40 6.28 -22.06
N GLY A 217 -33.09 5.15 -21.90
CA GLY A 217 -34.43 5.04 -21.32
C GLY A 217 -35.54 4.93 -22.37
N PRO A 218 -36.79 4.66 -21.97
CA PRO A 218 -37.88 4.33 -22.90
C PRO A 218 -38.36 5.53 -23.73
N GLY A 219 -38.15 6.77 -23.28
CA GLY A 219 -38.55 7.99 -23.99
C GLY A 219 -37.73 8.28 -25.26
N GLY A 220 -38.00 9.40 -25.92
CA GLY A 220 -37.13 9.93 -26.99
C GLY A 220 -35.93 10.71 -26.44
N PRO A 221 -34.97 11.12 -27.30
CA PRO A 221 -33.81 11.90 -26.88
C PRO A 221 -34.21 13.18 -26.13
N ARG A 222 -33.47 13.52 -25.08
CA ARG A 222 -33.68 14.73 -24.26
C ARG A 222 -32.37 15.43 -23.97
N LEU A 223 -32.43 16.75 -23.86
CA LEU A 223 -31.30 17.57 -23.45
C LEU A 223 -31.42 17.94 -21.96
N SER A 224 -30.29 18.24 -21.33
CA SER A 224 -30.20 18.86 -20.01
C SER A 224 -29.46 20.21 -20.10
N TRP A 225 -29.55 21.03 -19.05
CA TRP A 225 -28.83 22.31 -18.96
C TRP A 225 -27.32 22.15 -18.81
N ARG A 226 -26.85 21.01 -18.31
CA ARG A 226 -25.41 20.70 -18.15
C ARG A 226 -25.17 19.21 -18.41
N PRO A 227 -24.08 18.85 -19.09
CA PRO A 227 -23.72 17.45 -19.31
C PRO A 227 -23.38 16.78 -17.97
N PHE A 228 -23.69 15.49 -17.88
CA PHE A 228 -23.46 14.67 -16.68
C PHE A 228 -24.15 15.18 -15.39
N SER A 229 -25.10 16.12 -15.43
CA SER A 229 -25.85 16.49 -14.23
C SER A 229 -26.96 15.48 -13.91
N GLY A 230 -27.27 15.31 -12.62
CA GLY A 230 -28.49 14.64 -12.14
C GLY A 230 -29.78 15.42 -12.40
N ASP A 231 -29.68 16.59 -13.05
CA ASP A 231 -30.74 17.59 -13.19
C ASP A 231 -32.05 17.01 -13.74
N VAL A 232 -33.14 17.35 -13.06
CA VAL A 232 -34.50 16.91 -13.36
C VAL A 232 -35.08 17.70 -14.53
N ALA A 233 -34.63 18.94 -14.76
CA ALA A 233 -35.09 19.78 -15.85
C ALA A 233 -34.62 19.24 -17.22
N ARG A 234 -35.58 18.75 -18.03
CA ARG A 234 -35.34 18.16 -19.35
C ARG A 234 -35.85 19.08 -20.45
N LEU A 235 -34.98 19.36 -21.41
CA LEU A 235 -35.28 20.15 -22.61
C LEU A 235 -35.58 19.25 -23.82
N ALA A 236 -36.45 19.73 -24.70
CA ALA A 236 -36.67 19.10 -26.00
C ALA A 236 -35.49 19.40 -26.94
N PRO A 237 -34.99 18.43 -27.73
CA PRO A 237 -33.87 18.66 -28.66
C PRO A 237 -34.06 19.82 -29.64
N ALA A 238 -35.31 20.19 -29.96
CA ALA A 238 -35.65 21.34 -30.78
C ALA A 238 -35.17 22.70 -30.21
N CYS A 239 -34.86 22.82 -28.91
CA CYS A 239 -34.37 24.10 -28.34
C CYS A 239 -32.97 24.52 -28.84
N VAL A 240 -32.23 23.58 -29.45
CA VAL A 240 -30.93 23.83 -30.09
C VAL A 240 -31.08 24.21 -31.57
N ALA A 241 -32.23 23.91 -32.19
CA ALA A 241 -32.50 24.27 -33.57
C ALA A 241 -32.69 25.78 -33.69
N ASP A 242 -31.94 26.39 -34.61
CA ASP A 242 -31.93 27.83 -34.87
C ASP A 242 -32.35 28.09 -36.33
N PRO A 243 -33.60 28.51 -36.59
CA PRO A 243 -34.08 28.80 -37.93
C PRO A 243 -33.32 29.93 -38.66
N SER A 244 -32.52 30.73 -37.95
CA SER A 244 -31.68 31.75 -38.58
C SER A 244 -30.39 31.19 -39.21
N GLY A 245 -30.08 29.91 -38.97
CA GLY A 245 -28.88 29.23 -39.47
C GLY A 245 -27.57 29.74 -38.87
N ARG A 246 -27.62 30.42 -37.71
CA ARG A 246 -26.45 31.05 -37.08
C ARG A 246 -25.84 30.18 -35.97
N THR A 247 -26.56 29.19 -35.47
CA THR A 247 -26.06 28.21 -34.51
C THR A 247 -25.44 27.02 -35.22
N LEU A 248 -24.15 26.79 -34.97
CA LEU A 248 -23.46 25.54 -35.29
C LEU A 248 -23.71 24.53 -34.16
N VAL A 249 -24.05 23.30 -34.51
CA VAL A 249 -24.28 22.20 -33.56
C VAL A 249 -23.13 21.21 -33.64
N LEU A 250 -22.46 20.99 -32.50
CA LEU A 250 -21.38 20.01 -32.38
C LEU A 250 -21.76 18.98 -31.30
N VAL A 251 -22.01 17.74 -31.72
CA VAL A 251 -22.40 16.65 -30.83
C VAL A 251 -21.18 15.83 -30.47
N VAL A 252 -20.92 15.54 -29.20
CA VAL A 252 -19.80 14.68 -28.75
C VAL A 252 -20.39 13.40 -28.16
N SER A 253 -20.13 12.25 -28.76
CA SER A 253 -20.67 10.96 -28.31
C SER A 253 -19.73 9.80 -28.63
N ASP A 254 -19.88 8.70 -27.88
CA ASP A 254 -19.28 7.40 -28.15
C ASP A 254 -20.20 6.47 -28.97
N GLY A 255 -21.44 6.89 -29.24
CA GLY A 255 -22.46 6.14 -29.98
C GLY A 255 -23.07 4.96 -29.22
N VAL A 256 -22.84 4.82 -27.91
CA VAL A 256 -23.20 3.61 -27.16
C VAL A 256 -24.66 3.60 -26.68
N GLY A 257 -25.29 4.78 -26.58
CA GLY A 257 -26.70 4.91 -26.17
C GLY A 257 -27.67 4.16 -27.08
N THR A 258 -28.77 3.64 -26.52
CA THR A 258 -29.75 2.84 -27.27
C THR A 258 -30.36 3.63 -28.43
N MET A 259 -30.54 4.94 -28.24
CA MET A 259 -31.14 5.85 -29.23
C MET A 259 -30.27 6.10 -30.47
N TRP A 260 -28.98 5.74 -30.43
CA TRP A 260 -28.11 5.74 -31.60
C TRP A 260 -28.34 4.50 -32.47
N ARG A 261 -28.55 3.33 -31.85
CA ARG A 261 -28.77 2.06 -32.56
C ARG A 261 -30.20 1.89 -33.08
N ASP A 262 -31.20 2.40 -32.37
CA ASP A 262 -32.61 2.31 -32.79
C ASP A 262 -33.06 3.42 -33.76
N GLY A 263 -32.13 4.27 -34.21
CA GLY A 263 -32.39 5.34 -35.16
C GLY A 263 -33.12 6.57 -34.60
N ARG A 264 -33.56 6.61 -33.33
CA ARG A 264 -34.23 7.80 -32.76
C ARG A 264 -33.37 9.06 -32.82
N MET A 265 -32.04 8.91 -32.73
CA MET A 265 -31.11 10.04 -32.84
C MET A 265 -30.99 10.57 -34.27
N ARG A 266 -31.33 9.77 -35.31
CA ARG A 266 -31.34 10.20 -36.72
C ARG A 266 -32.25 11.39 -36.95
N ALA A 267 -33.51 11.28 -36.53
CA ALA A 267 -34.49 12.36 -36.71
C ALA A 267 -34.04 13.68 -36.03
N VAL A 268 -33.35 13.59 -34.89
CA VAL A 268 -32.82 14.76 -34.17
C VAL A 268 -31.64 15.38 -34.89
N LEU A 269 -30.66 14.56 -35.34
CA LEU A 269 -29.51 15.05 -36.11
C LEU A 269 -29.93 15.63 -37.46
N GLU A 270 -30.83 14.96 -38.19
CA GLU A 270 -31.37 15.48 -39.46
C GLU A 270 -32.09 16.82 -39.26
N HIS A 271 -32.82 17.00 -38.15
CA HIS A 271 -33.49 18.26 -37.85
C HIS A 271 -32.48 19.40 -37.60
N TRP A 272 -31.47 19.18 -36.76
CA TRP A 272 -30.40 20.18 -36.54
C TRP A 272 -29.62 20.48 -37.83
N ALA A 273 -29.28 19.45 -38.60
CA ALA A 273 -28.56 19.53 -39.87
C ALA A 273 -29.38 20.16 -41.02
N ARG A 274 -30.71 20.24 -40.88
CA ARG A 274 -31.58 21.04 -41.75
C ARG A 274 -31.56 22.53 -41.39
N CYS A 275 -31.42 22.88 -40.10
CA CYS A 275 -31.37 24.26 -39.64
C CYS A 275 -29.99 24.93 -39.81
N GLY A 276 -28.89 24.21 -39.58
CA GLY A 276 -27.54 24.79 -39.62
C GLY A 276 -26.41 23.77 -39.67
N PRO A 277 -25.14 24.21 -39.70
CA PRO A 277 -23.98 23.33 -39.73
C PRO A 277 -23.98 22.41 -38.51
N THR A 278 -24.04 21.11 -38.75
CA THR A 278 -24.10 20.07 -37.70
C THR A 278 -23.01 19.03 -37.92
N ALA A 279 -22.28 18.66 -36.87
CA ALA A 279 -21.31 17.56 -36.93
C ALA A 279 -21.29 16.77 -35.61
N VAL A 280 -20.91 15.51 -35.71
CA VAL A 280 -20.62 14.64 -34.56
C VAL A 280 -19.09 14.57 -34.39
N VAL A 281 -18.59 14.66 -33.17
CA VAL A 281 -17.23 14.29 -32.79
C VAL A 281 -17.31 12.94 -32.08
N HIS A 282 -16.78 11.90 -32.70
CA HIS A 282 -16.82 10.56 -32.14
C HIS A 282 -15.71 10.41 -31.09
N ALA A 283 -16.08 10.03 -29.87
CA ALA A 283 -15.14 9.91 -28.76
C ALA A 283 -14.23 8.67 -28.89
N LEU A 284 -14.79 7.54 -29.35
CA LEU A 284 -13.99 6.35 -29.68
C LEU A 284 -13.15 6.55 -30.95
N PRO A 285 -11.94 5.96 -31.06
CA PRO A 285 -11.13 5.97 -32.27
C PRO A 285 -11.81 5.22 -33.42
N ARG A 286 -11.50 5.58 -34.67
CA ARG A 286 -12.20 5.09 -35.88
C ARG A 286 -12.33 3.58 -36.01
N ARG A 287 -11.35 2.80 -35.52
CA ARG A 287 -11.40 1.33 -35.52
C ARG A 287 -12.56 0.74 -34.71
N MET A 288 -13.13 1.50 -33.77
CA MET A 288 -14.21 1.06 -32.88
C MET A 288 -15.61 1.52 -33.32
N TRP A 289 -15.71 2.38 -34.34
CA TRP A 289 -17.00 2.90 -34.82
C TRP A 289 -17.98 1.81 -35.27
N PRO A 290 -17.57 0.69 -35.92
CA PRO A 290 -18.49 -0.39 -36.29
C PRO A 290 -19.21 -1.06 -35.10
N GLY A 291 -18.72 -0.92 -33.87
CA GLY A 291 -19.37 -1.41 -32.64
C GLY A 291 -20.28 -0.39 -31.94
N SER A 292 -20.24 0.88 -32.36
CA SER A 292 -21.12 1.94 -31.86
C SER A 292 -22.39 2.05 -32.72
N GLY A 293 -23.36 2.85 -32.30
CA GLY A 293 -24.49 3.27 -33.14
C GLY A 293 -24.18 4.46 -34.05
N ILE A 294 -22.89 4.74 -34.32
CA ILE A 294 -22.42 5.86 -35.15
C ILE A 294 -21.41 5.30 -36.16
N ALA A 295 -21.90 4.65 -37.21
CA ALA A 295 -21.09 4.26 -38.37
C ALA A 295 -20.87 5.47 -39.30
N ALA A 296 -19.74 5.51 -40.01
CA ALA A 296 -19.47 6.59 -40.96
C ALA A 296 -18.52 6.19 -42.09
N GLU A 297 -18.86 6.64 -43.30
CA GLU A 297 -18.21 6.27 -44.55
C GLU A 297 -17.63 7.49 -45.26
N PRO A 298 -16.53 7.36 -46.04
CA PRO A 298 -15.88 8.50 -46.67
C PRO A 298 -16.63 8.96 -47.92
N TRP A 299 -17.20 10.17 -47.90
CA TRP A 299 -17.88 10.78 -49.04
C TRP A 299 -17.19 12.08 -49.46
N GLN A 300 -17.22 12.39 -50.77
CA GLN A 300 -16.79 13.67 -51.29
C GLN A 300 -17.90 14.71 -51.07
N VAL A 301 -17.57 15.83 -50.41
CA VAL A 301 -18.54 16.86 -50.04
C VAL A 301 -18.13 18.21 -50.64
N VAL A 302 -19.09 18.92 -51.25
CA VAL A 302 -18.93 20.29 -51.77
C VAL A 302 -19.95 21.23 -51.14
N VAL A 303 -19.48 22.36 -50.61
CA VAL A 303 -20.30 23.34 -49.88
C VAL A 303 -20.36 24.68 -50.64
N ARG A 304 -21.57 25.10 -51.02
CA ARG A 304 -21.79 26.30 -51.86
C ARG A 304 -21.75 27.63 -51.11
N GLN A 305 -22.06 27.65 -49.80
CA GLN A 305 -22.07 28.85 -48.97
C GLN A 305 -21.36 28.57 -47.62
N PRO A 306 -20.57 29.52 -47.09
CA PRO A 306 -20.06 29.44 -45.72
C PRO A 306 -21.21 29.26 -44.71
N ALA A 307 -21.02 28.38 -43.72
CA ALA A 307 -22.00 28.00 -42.70
C ALA A 307 -23.36 27.52 -43.26
N ALA A 308 -23.39 26.94 -44.45
CA ALA A 308 -24.62 26.35 -44.99
C ALA A 308 -25.08 25.14 -44.15
N ALA A 309 -26.39 25.06 -43.92
CA ALA A 309 -27.01 23.87 -43.33
C ALA A 309 -26.74 22.62 -44.18
N ASN A 310 -26.45 21.50 -43.53
CA ASN A 310 -25.89 20.33 -44.20
C ASN A 310 -26.77 19.76 -45.32
N HIS A 311 -28.09 19.87 -45.21
CA HIS A 311 -29.03 19.42 -46.26
C HIS A 311 -28.86 20.13 -47.61
N THR A 312 -28.07 21.21 -47.67
CA THR A 312 -27.73 21.95 -48.90
C THR A 312 -26.38 21.57 -49.49
N TRP A 313 -25.64 20.68 -48.83
CA TRP A 313 -24.33 20.22 -49.30
C TRP A 313 -24.50 19.24 -50.45
N GLN A 314 -23.56 19.28 -51.40
CA GLN A 314 -23.53 18.30 -52.49
C GLN A 314 -22.60 17.16 -52.10
N VAL A 315 -23.07 15.92 -52.24
CA VAL A 315 -22.39 14.71 -51.80
C VAL A 315 -22.29 13.75 -52.97
N SER A 316 -21.11 13.17 -53.18
CA SER A 316 -20.87 12.10 -54.15
C SER A 316 -19.85 11.11 -53.60
N ASP A 317 -19.83 9.88 -54.12
CA ASP A 317 -18.75 8.95 -53.80
C ASP A 317 -17.42 9.53 -54.33
N PRO A 318 -16.28 9.33 -53.63
CA PRO A 318 -14.97 9.83 -54.07
C PRO A 318 -14.36 9.06 -55.25
N VAL A 319 -14.89 7.89 -55.62
CA VAL A 319 -14.35 6.98 -56.65
C VAL A 319 -15.43 6.50 -57.63
N LEU A 320 -16.62 6.16 -57.13
CA LEU A 320 -17.73 5.62 -57.92
C LEU A 320 -18.56 6.74 -58.57
N PRO A 321 -19.12 6.50 -59.77
CA PRO A 321 -20.04 7.42 -60.41
C PRO A 321 -21.40 7.45 -59.67
N PRO A 322 -22.18 8.55 -59.74
CA PRO A 322 -23.41 8.72 -58.96
C PRO A 322 -24.49 7.66 -59.19
N GLU A 323 -24.48 7.00 -60.36
CA GLU A 323 -25.40 5.92 -60.72
C GLU A 323 -25.13 4.61 -59.97
N LEU A 324 -23.93 4.45 -59.37
CA LEU A 324 -23.54 3.28 -58.58
C LEU A 324 -23.51 3.56 -57.07
N ALA A 325 -23.42 4.82 -56.64
CA ALA A 325 -23.38 5.20 -55.23
C ALA A 325 -24.01 6.59 -55.01
N SER A 326 -25.17 6.61 -54.35
CA SER A 326 -25.88 7.82 -53.93
C SER A 326 -25.93 7.93 -52.40
N PHE A 327 -25.83 9.14 -51.86
CA PHE A 327 -25.94 9.37 -50.41
C PHE A 327 -27.40 9.65 -50.01
N ASP A 328 -27.96 8.81 -49.14
CA ASP A 328 -29.34 8.92 -48.67
C ASP A 328 -29.50 9.67 -47.34
N GLY A 329 -30.25 10.77 -47.38
CA GLY A 329 -30.62 11.57 -46.21
C GLY A 329 -29.82 12.88 -46.08
N VAL A 330 -29.75 13.41 -44.85
CA VAL A 330 -29.02 14.67 -44.57
C VAL A 330 -27.59 14.34 -44.15
N PRO A 331 -26.55 14.86 -44.85
CA PRO A 331 -25.17 14.47 -44.56
C PRO A 331 -24.69 15.04 -43.24
N VAL A 332 -24.26 14.21 -42.29
CA VAL A 332 -23.72 14.66 -41.00
C VAL A 332 -22.29 14.14 -40.84
N PRO A 333 -21.25 15.00 -40.84
CA PRO A 333 -19.88 14.55 -40.61
C PRO A 333 -19.66 13.92 -39.24
N VAL A 334 -18.88 12.85 -39.19
CA VAL A 334 -18.44 12.16 -37.97
C VAL A 334 -16.93 12.30 -37.84
N LEU A 335 -16.49 13.23 -37.00
CA LEU A 335 -15.10 13.67 -36.90
C LEU A 335 -14.38 12.95 -35.74
N GLU A 336 -13.16 12.51 -35.97
CA GLU A 336 -12.24 12.19 -34.87
C GLU A 336 -11.79 13.51 -34.19
N PRO A 337 -11.46 13.50 -32.87
CA PRO A 337 -10.97 14.67 -32.13
C PRO A 337 -9.51 15.05 -32.48
N GLU A 338 -9.12 14.87 -33.76
CA GLU A 338 -7.79 15.04 -34.30
C GLU A 338 -7.67 16.32 -35.14
N PRO A 339 -6.49 16.98 -35.20
CA PRO A 339 -6.30 18.23 -35.93
C PRO A 339 -6.66 18.15 -37.41
N ALA A 340 -6.40 17.02 -38.07
CA ALA A 340 -6.64 16.85 -39.51
C ALA A 340 -8.14 16.81 -39.86
N ALA A 341 -8.92 16.00 -39.13
CA ALA A 341 -10.37 15.87 -39.32
C ALA A 341 -11.08 17.20 -39.05
N LEU A 342 -10.76 17.83 -37.92
CA LEU A 342 -11.32 19.14 -37.56
C LEU A 342 -10.88 20.25 -38.53
N ALA A 343 -9.66 20.22 -39.08
CA ALA A 343 -9.22 21.20 -40.09
C ALA A 343 -9.93 21.04 -41.43
N ALA A 344 -10.19 19.80 -41.88
CA ALA A 344 -10.94 19.54 -43.10
C ALA A 344 -12.37 20.10 -42.99
N TRP A 345 -13.09 19.71 -41.95
CA TRP A 345 -14.45 20.19 -41.69
C TRP A 345 -14.54 21.70 -41.40
N ALA A 346 -13.61 22.26 -40.62
CA ALA A 346 -13.61 23.69 -40.33
C ALA A 346 -13.37 24.55 -41.58
N ARG A 347 -12.46 24.12 -42.49
CA ARG A 347 -12.27 24.79 -43.78
C ARG A 347 -13.51 24.65 -44.68
N LEU A 348 -14.08 23.45 -44.77
CA LEU A 348 -15.29 23.20 -45.56
C LEU A 348 -16.46 24.09 -45.10
N THR A 349 -16.69 24.18 -43.79
CA THR A 349 -17.77 24.99 -43.19
C THR A 349 -17.50 26.50 -43.32
N ALA A 350 -16.23 26.92 -43.28
CA ALA A 350 -15.83 28.33 -43.35
C ALA A 350 -15.81 28.90 -44.77
N SER A 351 -15.60 28.09 -45.80
CA SER A 351 -15.21 28.57 -47.13
C SER A 351 -16.33 28.40 -48.16
N ARG A 352 -16.47 29.37 -49.07
CA ARG A 352 -17.40 29.31 -50.19
C ARG A 352 -16.82 28.42 -51.28
N GLY A 353 -17.57 27.41 -51.74
CA GLY A 353 -17.13 26.51 -52.81
C GLY A 353 -16.04 25.53 -52.39
N ALA A 354 -15.83 25.32 -51.09
CA ALA A 354 -14.86 24.34 -50.63
C ALA A 354 -15.33 22.90 -50.88
N SER A 355 -14.35 22.02 -51.06
CA SER A 355 -14.53 20.60 -51.35
C SER A 355 -13.60 19.79 -50.44
N ALA A 356 -14.10 18.71 -49.83
CA ALA A 356 -13.32 17.81 -48.98
C ALA A 356 -13.95 16.42 -48.92
N VAL A 357 -13.12 15.37 -48.83
CA VAL A 357 -13.59 14.05 -48.41
C VAL A 357 -13.81 14.09 -46.89
N LEU A 358 -15.01 13.75 -46.44
CA LEU A 358 -15.34 13.63 -45.02
C LEU A 358 -16.02 12.29 -44.72
N PRO A 359 -15.74 11.66 -43.58
CA PRO A 359 -16.60 10.61 -43.03
C PRO A 359 -17.99 11.19 -42.74
N LEU A 360 -19.01 10.74 -43.47
CA LEU A 360 -20.42 11.07 -43.22
C LEU A 360 -21.11 9.91 -42.51
N LEU A 361 -22.02 10.26 -41.61
CA LEU A 361 -22.83 9.36 -40.80
C LEU A 361 -23.63 8.42 -41.70
N ALA A 362 -23.28 7.15 -41.67
CA ALA A 362 -23.99 6.07 -42.33
C ALA A 362 -24.98 5.49 -41.31
N TRP A 363 -26.27 5.58 -41.64
CA TRP A 363 -27.30 4.85 -40.90
C TRP A 363 -27.38 3.46 -41.51
N ALA A 364 -27.02 2.42 -40.75
CA ALA A 364 -27.40 1.08 -41.13
C ALA A 364 -28.91 1.06 -41.37
N GLU A 365 -29.34 0.49 -42.49
CA GLU A 365 -30.74 0.11 -42.63
C GLU A 365 -31.13 -0.74 -41.43
N THR A 366 -32.35 -0.54 -40.95
CA THR A 366 -32.87 -1.29 -39.79
C THR A 366 -33.07 -2.74 -40.21
N GLN A 367 -31.99 -3.52 -40.25
CA GLN A 367 -32.08 -4.96 -40.10
C GLN A 367 -32.88 -5.17 -38.81
N ASP A 368 -33.99 -5.91 -38.90
CA ASP A 368 -34.73 -6.34 -37.72
C ASP A 368 -33.70 -6.83 -36.71
N PRO A 369 -33.71 -6.33 -35.46
CA PRO A 369 -32.69 -6.70 -34.50
C PRO A 369 -32.69 -8.23 -34.45
N PRO A 370 -31.56 -8.89 -34.77
CA PRO A 370 -31.51 -10.35 -34.79
C PRO A 370 -32.09 -10.79 -33.46
N PRO A 371 -33.12 -11.67 -33.47
CA PRO A 371 -34.03 -11.83 -32.35
C PRO A 371 -33.17 -11.98 -31.12
N VAL A 372 -33.33 -11.05 -30.17
CA VAL A 372 -32.50 -11.01 -28.96
C VAL A 372 -32.65 -12.39 -28.36
N ALA A 373 -31.62 -13.22 -28.56
CA ALA A 373 -31.63 -14.55 -28.04
C ALA A 373 -31.67 -14.35 -26.53
N ASP A 374 -32.83 -14.63 -25.93
CA ASP A 374 -32.96 -14.73 -24.49
C ASP A 374 -31.74 -15.54 -24.05
N PRO A 375 -30.82 -14.96 -23.25
CA PRO A 375 -29.50 -15.51 -23.04
C PRO A 375 -29.69 -16.87 -22.40
N THR A 376 -29.65 -17.89 -23.26
CA THR A 376 -30.11 -19.22 -22.89
C THR A 376 -29.08 -19.69 -21.87
N PRO A 377 -29.46 -20.04 -20.63
CA PRO A 377 -28.50 -20.37 -19.57
C PRO A 377 -27.96 -21.81 -19.77
N ALA A 378 -27.42 -22.05 -20.97
CA ALA A 378 -26.94 -23.30 -21.52
C ALA A 378 -25.49 -23.18 -22.03
N GLY A 379 -24.96 -21.96 -22.18
CA GLY A 379 -23.53 -21.69 -22.31
C GLY A 379 -22.91 -21.36 -20.95
N GLY A 380 -21.84 -22.06 -20.56
CA GLY A 380 -21.14 -21.78 -19.31
C GLY A 380 -20.51 -20.39 -19.26
N LEU A 381 -20.36 -19.83 -18.06
CA LEU A 381 -19.91 -18.45 -17.77
C LEU A 381 -18.49 -18.07 -18.27
N ALA A 382 -17.78 -18.99 -18.95
CA ALA A 382 -16.56 -18.70 -19.70
C ALA A 382 -16.82 -17.94 -21.02
N ASP A 383 -18.03 -18.05 -21.58
CA ASP A 383 -18.41 -17.49 -22.88
C ASP A 383 -18.24 -15.95 -22.99
N PRO A 384 -18.65 -15.10 -22.02
CA PRO A 384 -18.42 -13.66 -22.09
C PRO A 384 -16.93 -13.27 -22.12
N VAL A 385 -16.07 -13.98 -21.39
CA VAL A 385 -14.63 -13.68 -21.33
C VAL A 385 -13.93 -14.11 -22.62
N LEU A 386 -14.33 -15.25 -23.20
CA LEU A 386 -13.85 -15.69 -24.51
C LEU A 386 -14.29 -14.72 -25.61
N ARG A 387 -15.57 -14.36 -25.67
CA ARG A 387 -16.08 -13.33 -26.60
C ARG A 387 -15.37 -12.00 -26.47
N PHE A 388 -15.05 -11.56 -25.25
CA PHE A 388 -14.26 -10.36 -25.03
C PHE A 388 -12.81 -10.52 -25.51
N ARG A 389 -12.14 -11.61 -25.15
CA ARG A 389 -10.75 -11.90 -25.56
C ARG A 389 -10.59 -11.93 -27.08
N ASP A 390 -11.56 -12.49 -27.78
CA ASP A 390 -11.50 -12.68 -29.23
C ASP A 390 -11.87 -11.39 -30.00
N ALA A 391 -12.51 -10.41 -29.35
CA ALA A 391 -12.90 -9.11 -29.94
C ALA A 391 -12.04 -7.91 -29.48
N ALA A 392 -11.39 -7.98 -28.31
CA ALA A 392 -10.63 -6.88 -27.73
C ALA A 392 -9.16 -6.88 -28.19
N SER A 393 -8.51 -5.71 -28.14
CA SER A 393 -7.06 -5.65 -28.33
C SER A 393 -6.32 -6.41 -27.20
N PRO A 394 -5.14 -7.01 -27.47
CA PRO A 394 -4.34 -7.66 -26.44
C PRO A 394 -4.01 -6.74 -25.25
N GLN A 395 -3.83 -5.44 -25.51
CA GLN A 395 -3.62 -4.41 -24.50
C GLN A 395 -4.86 -4.17 -23.63
N ALA A 396 -6.07 -4.17 -24.21
CA ALA A 396 -7.32 -4.07 -23.47
C ALA A 396 -7.61 -5.34 -22.65
N TYR A 397 -7.35 -6.53 -23.21
CA TYR A 397 -7.51 -7.80 -22.49
C TYR A 397 -6.57 -7.88 -21.28
N ARG A 398 -5.29 -7.49 -21.44
CA ARG A 398 -4.34 -7.38 -20.33
C ARG A 398 -4.80 -6.32 -19.31
N LEU A 399 -5.22 -5.14 -19.76
CA LEU A 399 -5.73 -4.08 -18.87
C LEU A 399 -6.94 -4.54 -18.04
N ALA A 400 -7.84 -5.36 -18.61
CA ALA A 400 -8.97 -5.93 -17.88
C ALA A 400 -8.53 -6.76 -16.67
N ALA A 401 -7.40 -7.48 -16.74
CA ALA A 401 -6.84 -8.21 -15.60
C ALA A 401 -6.34 -7.30 -14.47
N HIS A 402 -5.64 -6.21 -14.81
CA HIS A 402 -5.22 -5.22 -13.81
C HIS A 402 -6.41 -4.49 -13.18
N LEU A 403 -7.45 -4.18 -13.97
CA LEU A 403 -8.69 -3.63 -13.45
C LEU A 403 -9.41 -4.64 -12.55
N ALA A 404 -9.44 -5.93 -12.92
CA ALA A 404 -10.06 -7.00 -12.12
C ALA A 404 -9.39 -7.23 -10.76
N ALA A 405 -8.10 -6.89 -10.62
CA ALA A 405 -7.37 -6.92 -9.35
C ALA A 405 -7.76 -5.81 -8.37
N VAL A 406 -8.38 -4.73 -8.84
CA VAL A 406 -8.74 -3.55 -8.04
C VAL A 406 -10.26 -3.47 -7.87
N ALA A 407 -10.74 -3.23 -6.65
CA ALA A 407 -12.16 -2.99 -6.36
C ALA A 407 -12.32 -2.12 -5.09
N PRO A 408 -13.31 -1.22 -5.03
CA PRO A 408 -14.26 -0.87 -6.09
C PRO A 408 -13.65 0.01 -7.19
N LEU A 409 -14.12 -0.12 -8.43
CA LEU A 409 -13.63 0.68 -9.56
C LEU A 409 -14.53 1.89 -9.79
N SER A 410 -14.04 3.09 -9.49
CA SER A 410 -14.57 4.34 -10.04
C SER A 410 -13.75 4.74 -11.29
N VAL A 411 -14.24 5.68 -12.11
CA VAL A 411 -13.50 6.11 -13.31
C VAL A 411 -12.08 6.62 -12.98
N PRO A 412 -11.85 7.44 -11.93
CA PRO A 412 -10.49 7.82 -11.50
C PRO A 412 -9.62 6.63 -11.09
N VAL A 413 -10.18 5.61 -10.43
CA VAL A 413 -9.42 4.38 -10.08
C VAL A 413 -9.05 3.60 -11.35
N MET A 414 -9.94 3.53 -12.34
CA MET A 414 -9.60 2.96 -13.65
C MET A 414 -8.47 3.75 -14.34
N ARG A 415 -8.40 5.07 -14.15
CA ARG A 415 -7.30 5.91 -14.66
C ARG A 415 -5.98 5.65 -13.94
N LEU A 416 -5.99 5.46 -12.62
CA LEU A 416 -4.80 5.03 -11.85
C LEU A 416 -4.28 3.67 -12.34
N VAL A 417 -5.17 2.69 -12.53
CA VAL A 417 -4.80 1.39 -13.09
C VAL A 417 -4.20 1.55 -14.50
N GLN A 418 -4.77 2.43 -15.32
CA GLN A 418 -4.25 2.73 -16.66
C GLN A 418 -2.87 3.44 -16.64
N THR A 419 -2.52 4.20 -15.60
CA THR A 419 -1.19 4.83 -15.46
C THR A 419 -0.15 3.91 -14.83
N ALA A 420 -0.55 3.01 -13.95
CA ALA A 420 0.34 2.11 -13.20
C ALA A 420 0.76 0.84 -13.96
N VAL A 421 0.10 0.49 -15.07
CA VAL A 421 0.51 -0.65 -15.90
C VAL A 421 1.87 -0.42 -16.59
N PRO A 422 2.72 -1.46 -16.76
CA PRO A 422 4.08 -1.31 -17.29
C PRO A 422 4.16 -0.98 -18.80
N TRP A 423 3.04 -0.70 -19.46
CA TRP A 423 2.99 -0.28 -20.87
C TRP A 423 2.12 0.97 -21.03
N ARG A 424 2.26 1.65 -22.17
CA ARG A 424 1.45 2.83 -22.50
C ARG A 424 0.00 2.44 -22.82
N ALA A 425 -0.86 2.36 -21.81
CA ALA A 425 -2.30 2.15 -21.99
C ALA A 425 -3.02 3.47 -22.35
N GLU A 426 -3.86 3.43 -23.38
CA GLU A 426 -4.65 4.58 -23.85
C GLU A 426 -6.11 4.49 -23.39
N THR A 427 -6.83 5.62 -23.42
CA THR A 427 -8.28 5.66 -23.12
C THR A 427 -9.07 4.68 -23.99
N ALA A 428 -8.62 4.43 -25.21
CA ALA A 428 -9.25 3.45 -26.10
C ALA A 428 -9.22 2.03 -25.52
N HIS A 429 -8.11 1.59 -24.90
CA HIS A 429 -8.05 0.26 -24.26
C HIS A 429 -9.01 0.19 -23.06
N LEU A 430 -9.11 1.26 -22.27
CA LEU A 430 -10.06 1.33 -21.16
C LEU A 430 -11.52 1.33 -21.65
N ALA A 431 -11.80 2.00 -22.77
CA ALA A 431 -13.11 1.98 -23.41
C ALA A 431 -13.44 0.59 -23.99
N GLU A 432 -12.48 -0.12 -24.58
CA GLU A 432 -12.66 -1.52 -25.02
C GLU A 432 -13.11 -2.40 -23.85
N VAL A 433 -12.44 -2.35 -22.68
CA VAL A 433 -12.87 -3.09 -21.47
C VAL A 433 -14.28 -2.69 -21.01
N PHE A 434 -14.56 -1.38 -20.95
CA PHE A 434 -15.82 -0.84 -20.43
C PHE A 434 -17.02 -1.16 -21.34
N LEU A 435 -16.78 -1.26 -22.66
CA LEU A 435 -17.79 -1.60 -23.66
C LEU A 435 -17.90 -3.11 -23.93
N GLY A 436 -16.88 -3.89 -23.57
CA GLY A 436 -16.84 -5.34 -23.71
C GLY A 436 -17.81 -6.14 -22.83
N GLY A 437 -18.67 -5.48 -22.06
CA GLY A 437 -19.74 -6.12 -21.27
C GLY A 437 -19.29 -6.86 -20.01
N LEU A 438 -17.99 -6.85 -19.69
CA LEU A 438 -17.44 -7.55 -18.51
C LEU A 438 -17.71 -6.84 -17.17
N MET A 439 -17.97 -5.53 -17.21
CA MET A 439 -18.14 -4.70 -16.01
C MET A 439 -19.63 -4.47 -15.73
N ARG A 440 -20.04 -4.70 -14.47
CA ARG A 440 -21.38 -4.35 -13.97
C ARG A 440 -21.29 -3.07 -13.14
N ARG A 441 -22.37 -2.30 -13.13
CA ARG A 441 -22.51 -1.18 -12.17
C ARG A 441 -22.88 -1.76 -10.81
N GLY A 442 -22.22 -1.29 -9.76
CA GLY A 442 -22.67 -1.54 -8.39
C GLY A 442 -24.04 -0.92 -8.16
N ALA A 443 -24.81 -1.50 -7.24
CA ALA A 443 -26.03 -0.86 -6.76
C ALA A 443 -25.70 0.53 -6.18
N PRO A 444 -26.56 1.54 -6.34
CA PRO A 444 -26.46 2.75 -5.52
C PRO A 444 -26.60 2.35 -4.04
N PRO A 445 -25.88 3.01 -3.11
CA PRO A 445 -26.00 2.71 -1.68
C PRO A 445 -27.46 2.83 -1.25
N THR A 446 -28.00 1.78 -0.64
CA THR A 446 -29.43 1.70 -0.29
C THR A 446 -29.83 2.62 0.86
N ASN A 447 -28.86 3.07 1.66
CA ASN A 447 -29.04 4.08 2.70
C ASN A 447 -28.73 5.48 2.14
N THR A 448 -29.64 6.07 1.35
CA THR A 448 -29.78 7.53 1.20
C THR A 448 -31.10 7.92 0.52
N ALA A 449 -32.21 7.71 1.23
CA ALA A 449 -33.48 8.37 0.90
C ALA A 449 -33.40 9.88 1.26
N GLY A 450 -32.65 10.66 0.47
CA GLY A 450 -32.57 12.11 0.64
C GLY A 450 -31.21 12.79 0.37
N ALA A 451 -30.13 12.05 0.09
CA ALA A 451 -28.86 12.69 -0.31
C ALA A 451 -28.75 12.83 -1.84
N ASP A 452 -27.95 13.81 -2.27
CA ASP A 452 -27.64 14.01 -3.68
C ASP A 452 -27.00 12.76 -4.30
N PRO A 453 -27.36 12.40 -5.54
CA PRO A 453 -26.76 11.26 -6.23
C PRO A 453 -25.26 11.50 -6.43
N LEU A 454 -24.46 10.49 -6.06
CA LEU A 454 -22.99 10.48 -6.21
C LEU A 454 -22.55 11.05 -7.56
N HIS A 455 -21.55 11.94 -7.55
CA HIS A 455 -21.00 12.57 -8.75
C HIS A 455 -20.71 11.49 -9.82
N PRO A 456 -21.13 11.63 -11.08
CA PRO A 456 -21.18 10.53 -12.05
C PRO A 456 -19.90 9.70 -12.21
N GLN A 457 -18.71 10.32 -12.13
CA GLN A 457 -17.43 9.62 -12.20
C GLN A 457 -17.15 8.67 -11.01
N LEU A 458 -17.85 8.85 -9.89
CA LEU A 458 -17.81 8.04 -8.67
C LEU A 458 -18.80 6.87 -8.70
N GLN A 459 -19.56 6.69 -9.79
CA GLN A 459 -20.32 5.47 -10.00
C GLN A 459 -19.38 4.27 -9.86
N ARG A 460 -19.76 3.34 -8.98
CA ARG A 460 -18.97 2.14 -8.69
C ARG A 460 -19.22 1.11 -9.79
N PHE A 461 -18.15 0.54 -10.32
CA PHE A 461 -18.17 -0.58 -11.25
C PHE A 461 -17.41 -1.75 -10.62
N ASP A 462 -17.80 -2.97 -10.97
CA ASP A 462 -17.05 -4.16 -10.59
C ASP A 462 -17.25 -5.29 -11.60
N PHE A 463 -16.34 -6.26 -11.61
CA PHE A 463 -16.43 -7.48 -12.42
C PHE A 463 -17.26 -8.54 -11.70
N ASP A 464 -17.86 -9.46 -12.45
CA ASP A 464 -18.35 -10.71 -11.87
C ASP A 464 -17.19 -11.53 -11.30
N ASP A 465 -17.38 -12.21 -10.16
CA ASP A 465 -16.29 -12.92 -9.50
C ASP A 465 -15.76 -14.11 -10.32
N GLN A 466 -16.57 -14.73 -11.18
CA GLN A 466 -16.08 -15.76 -12.11
C GLN A 466 -15.28 -15.14 -13.27
N VAL A 467 -15.79 -14.04 -13.85
CA VAL A 467 -15.07 -13.25 -14.87
C VAL A 467 -13.72 -12.78 -14.31
N ARG A 468 -13.71 -12.30 -13.07
CA ARG A 468 -12.51 -11.85 -12.35
C ARG A 468 -11.49 -12.96 -12.21
N ALA A 469 -11.89 -14.16 -11.76
CA ALA A 469 -10.96 -15.28 -11.58
C ALA A 469 -10.23 -15.62 -12.89
N VAL A 470 -10.95 -15.68 -14.02
CA VAL A 470 -10.36 -15.93 -15.35
C VAL A 470 -9.42 -14.79 -15.79
N LEU A 471 -9.80 -13.53 -15.53
CA LEU A 471 -8.95 -12.37 -15.85
C LEU A 471 -7.68 -12.31 -14.99
N LEU A 472 -7.75 -12.65 -13.70
CA LEU A 472 -6.59 -12.67 -12.80
C LEU A 472 -5.56 -13.76 -13.19
N ASP A 473 -6.02 -14.87 -13.77
CA ASP A 473 -5.15 -15.92 -14.29
C ASP A 473 -4.53 -15.57 -15.67
N ALA A 474 -5.00 -14.52 -16.35
CA ALA A 474 -4.51 -14.11 -17.66
C ALA A 474 -3.18 -13.34 -17.63
N VAL A 475 -2.74 -12.87 -16.46
CA VAL A 475 -1.54 -12.04 -16.27
C VAL A 475 -0.69 -12.58 -15.11
N PRO A 476 0.65 -12.58 -15.19
CA PRO A 476 1.50 -13.05 -14.09
C PRO A 476 1.22 -12.30 -12.78
N ALA A 477 1.01 -13.03 -11.68
CA ALA A 477 0.69 -12.44 -10.38
C ALA A 477 1.72 -11.42 -9.87
N GLY A 478 2.99 -11.55 -10.25
CA GLY A 478 4.03 -10.56 -9.92
C GLY A 478 3.84 -9.21 -10.63
N GLU A 479 3.24 -9.21 -11.82
CA GLU A 479 2.91 -7.99 -12.57
C GLU A 479 1.65 -7.31 -12.00
N LEU A 480 0.64 -8.11 -11.62
CA LEU A 480 -0.54 -7.61 -10.91
C LEU A 480 -0.14 -6.96 -9.57
N LEU A 481 0.72 -7.64 -8.78
CA LEU A 481 1.28 -7.10 -7.53
C LEU A 481 2.03 -5.79 -7.76
N ALA A 482 2.95 -5.73 -8.73
CA ALA A 482 3.72 -4.51 -9.02
C ALA A 482 2.80 -3.33 -9.39
N SER A 483 1.81 -3.55 -10.28
CA SER A 483 0.85 -2.50 -10.63
C SER A 483 -0.03 -2.07 -9.43
N THR A 484 -0.35 -3.01 -8.54
CA THR A 484 -1.09 -2.72 -7.30
C THR A 484 -0.25 -1.87 -6.34
N GLU A 485 1.03 -2.22 -6.16
CA GLU A 485 1.98 -1.48 -5.34
C GLU A 485 2.12 -0.03 -5.87
N THR A 486 2.30 0.17 -7.18
CA THR A 486 2.33 1.50 -7.79
C THR A 486 1.04 2.30 -7.58
N ILE A 487 -0.15 1.67 -7.69
CA ILE A 487 -1.43 2.34 -7.42
C ILE A 487 -1.52 2.76 -5.94
N THR A 488 -1.06 1.92 -5.02
CA THR A 488 -1.02 2.24 -3.59
C THR A 488 -0.04 3.38 -3.32
N GLU A 489 1.16 3.38 -3.89
CA GLU A 489 2.14 4.46 -3.78
C GLU A 489 1.60 5.79 -4.33
N GLU A 490 1.01 5.80 -5.53
CA GLU A 490 0.40 7.01 -6.11
C GLU A 490 -0.73 7.55 -5.23
N LEU A 491 -1.57 6.67 -4.64
CA LEU A 491 -2.63 7.10 -3.73
C LEU A 491 -2.09 7.63 -2.40
N THR A 492 -1.13 6.94 -1.77
CA THR A 492 -0.50 7.40 -0.52
C THR A 492 0.17 8.76 -0.71
N ALA A 493 0.83 9.01 -1.86
CA ALA A 493 1.44 10.28 -2.18
C ALA A 493 0.44 11.45 -2.35
N LEU A 494 -0.84 11.16 -2.59
CA LEU A 494 -1.91 12.14 -2.78
C LEU A 494 -2.71 12.42 -1.50
N VAL A 495 -2.58 11.60 -0.45
CA VAL A 495 -3.25 11.82 0.85
C VAL A 495 -2.83 13.16 1.44
N GLY A 496 -3.83 13.97 1.82
CA GLY A 496 -3.62 15.26 2.50
C GLY A 496 -3.06 16.39 1.61
N ARG A 497 -3.01 16.23 0.28
CA ARG A 497 -2.39 17.22 -0.63
C ARG A 497 -3.32 17.91 -1.64
N SER A 498 -4.62 17.64 -1.63
CA SER A 498 -5.59 18.33 -2.50
C SER A 498 -6.97 18.43 -1.85
N PRO A 499 -7.60 19.61 -1.82
CA PRO A 499 -9.05 19.68 -1.72
C PRO A 499 -9.71 19.16 -3.02
N ASP A 500 -11.02 18.90 -2.97
CA ASP A 500 -11.93 18.73 -4.11
C ASP A 500 -11.94 17.40 -4.91
N PHE A 501 -11.90 16.20 -4.29
CA PHE A 501 -12.49 14.97 -4.89
C PHE A 501 -12.64 13.74 -3.96
N PRO A 502 -13.84 13.23 -3.64
CA PRO A 502 -14.01 12.08 -2.73
C PRO A 502 -13.80 10.72 -3.45
N ALA A 503 -12.54 10.31 -3.60
CA ALA A 503 -12.19 8.90 -3.73
C ALA A 503 -11.97 8.33 -2.32
N TRP A 504 -12.98 7.61 -1.81
CA TRP A 504 -13.10 7.15 -0.42
C TRP A 504 -11.92 6.30 0.07
N LEU A 505 -10.85 6.95 0.51
CA LEU A 505 -9.76 6.34 1.27
C LEU A 505 -10.10 6.48 2.76
N ALA A 506 -10.21 5.36 3.47
CA ALA A 506 -10.36 5.41 4.92
C ALA A 506 -9.10 6.03 5.53
N HIS A 507 -9.28 7.08 6.33
CA HIS A 507 -8.19 7.79 6.99
C HIS A 507 -8.63 8.14 8.41
N PRO A 508 -7.84 7.83 9.45
CA PRO A 508 -8.24 7.97 10.86
C PRO A 508 -8.33 9.43 11.36
N GLY A 509 -8.54 10.40 10.46
CA GLY A 509 -8.65 11.83 10.74
C GLY A 509 -9.24 12.61 9.56
N GLY A 510 -10.10 11.98 8.77
CA GLY A 510 -10.81 12.62 7.66
C GLY A 510 -12.14 13.27 8.08
N PRO A 511 -12.64 14.29 7.37
CA PRO A 511 -13.89 14.98 7.73
C PRO A 511 -15.17 14.26 7.24
N ASP A 512 -15.09 13.35 6.26
CA ASP A 512 -16.27 12.77 5.59
C ASP A 512 -16.56 11.32 6.02
N LEU A 513 -17.85 10.98 6.22
CA LEU A 513 -18.34 9.69 6.73
C LEU A 513 -18.60 8.65 5.62
N LEU A 514 -17.98 7.46 5.72
CA LEU A 514 -18.21 6.32 4.83
C LEU A 514 -19.63 5.73 5.02
N PRO A 515 -20.40 5.48 3.94
CA PRO A 515 -21.61 4.65 4.01
C PRO A 515 -21.31 3.21 4.46
N ASP A 516 -22.26 2.54 5.12
CA ASP A 516 -22.12 1.18 5.70
C ASP A 516 -21.61 0.11 4.71
N ASP A 517 -21.90 0.28 3.42
CA ASP A 517 -21.49 -0.60 2.32
C ASP A 517 -20.13 -0.21 1.67
N GLY A 518 -19.49 0.87 2.14
CA GLY A 518 -18.24 1.42 1.63
C GLY A 518 -16.99 0.68 2.13
N ARG A 519 -16.51 -0.32 1.38
CA ARG A 519 -15.22 -0.97 1.65
C ARG A 519 -14.04 -0.01 1.40
N PRO A 520 -13.10 0.16 2.34
CA PRO A 520 -11.90 0.98 2.15
C PRO A 520 -10.98 0.47 1.04
N PHE A 521 -10.25 1.40 0.41
CA PHE A 521 -9.29 1.10 -0.67
C PHE A 521 -8.11 0.18 -0.24
N ALA A 522 -7.90 -0.07 1.05
CA ALA A 522 -6.89 -1.02 1.53
C ALA A 522 -7.11 -2.48 1.03
N TRP A 523 -8.30 -2.80 0.50
CA TRP A 523 -8.67 -4.16 0.11
C TRP A 523 -8.07 -4.67 -1.23
N VAL A 524 -7.37 -3.81 -1.98
CA VAL A 524 -6.75 -4.20 -3.27
C VAL A 524 -5.72 -5.32 -3.08
N GLN A 525 -4.94 -5.28 -1.99
CA GLN A 525 -3.99 -6.35 -1.67
C GLN A 525 -4.73 -7.61 -1.19
N ALA A 526 -5.73 -7.47 -0.33
CA ALA A 526 -6.51 -8.57 0.24
C ALA A 526 -7.25 -9.43 -0.81
N ARG A 527 -7.87 -8.81 -1.83
CA ARG A 527 -8.55 -9.53 -2.93
C ARG A 527 -7.57 -10.39 -3.74
N LEU A 528 -6.41 -9.83 -4.10
CA LEU A 528 -5.37 -10.54 -4.84
C LEU A 528 -4.74 -11.65 -3.98
N LEU A 529 -4.53 -11.39 -2.68
CA LEU A 529 -4.10 -12.39 -1.71
C LEU A 529 -5.10 -13.55 -1.58
N ALA A 530 -6.41 -13.27 -1.60
CA ALA A 530 -7.47 -14.29 -1.60
C ALA A 530 -7.43 -15.19 -2.85
N HIS A 531 -7.27 -14.62 -4.05
CA HIS A 531 -7.06 -15.40 -5.29
C HIS A 531 -5.78 -16.26 -5.22
N LEU A 532 -4.72 -15.74 -4.57
CA LEU A 532 -3.45 -16.46 -4.34
C LEU A 532 -3.52 -17.50 -3.19
N GLY A 533 -4.67 -17.62 -2.53
CA GLY A 533 -5.00 -18.64 -1.52
C GLY A 533 -4.77 -18.22 -0.05
N MET A 534 -4.73 -16.93 0.26
CA MET A 534 -4.54 -16.37 1.62
C MET A 534 -5.88 -15.82 2.12
N ARG A 535 -6.32 -16.17 3.33
CA ARG A 535 -7.69 -15.87 3.81
C ARG A 535 -7.67 -14.90 5.01
N GLU A 536 -8.34 -13.76 4.90
CA GLU A 536 -8.54 -12.81 6.01
C GLU A 536 -9.52 -13.35 7.06
N PRO A 537 -9.36 -12.98 8.35
CA PRO A 537 -10.33 -13.32 9.40
C PRO A 537 -11.57 -12.42 9.34
N ALA A 538 -12.75 -13.03 9.48
CA ALA A 538 -14.00 -12.29 9.70
C ALA A 538 -14.19 -12.02 11.20
N GLY A 539 -14.65 -10.82 11.55
CA GLY A 539 -14.82 -10.41 12.95
C GLY A 539 -15.89 -11.22 13.69
N SER A 540 -15.58 -11.62 14.92
CA SER A 540 -16.52 -12.23 15.86
C SER A 540 -16.91 -11.19 16.90
N ALA A 541 -18.22 -10.92 17.04
CA ALA A 541 -18.75 -10.26 18.23
C ALA A 541 -18.90 -11.29 19.35
N ALA A 542 -18.60 -10.92 20.60
CA ALA A 542 -18.89 -11.71 21.78
C ALA A 542 -19.06 -10.81 23.00
N ASP A 543 -20.29 -10.68 23.49
CA ASP A 543 -20.58 -10.34 24.88
C ASP A 543 -20.39 -11.60 25.76
N GLY A 544 -20.15 -11.43 27.07
CA GLY A 544 -20.51 -12.46 28.06
C GLY A 544 -19.44 -12.90 29.06
N ASP A 545 -19.15 -12.03 30.04
CA ASP A 545 -19.07 -12.30 31.50
C ASP A 545 -18.08 -13.36 32.09
N GLY A 546 -17.81 -13.24 33.38
CA GLY A 546 -16.69 -13.88 34.07
C GLY A 546 -16.94 -15.24 34.76
N GLY A 547 -15.86 -15.86 35.23
CA GLY A 547 -15.83 -17.09 36.04
C GLY A 547 -14.40 -17.41 36.49
N ASP A 548 -14.23 -17.81 37.76
CA ASP A 548 -12.97 -17.73 38.51
C ASP A 548 -12.29 -19.10 38.79
N ASP A 549 -11.04 -19.03 39.24
CA ASP A 549 -10.21 -20.02 39.96
C ASP A 549 -9.88 -21.42 39.37
N ALA A 550 -8.59 -21.61 39.02
CA ALA A 550 -7.68 -22.67 39.53
C ALA A 550 -6.32 -22.69 38.76
N PRO A 551 -5.15 -22.85 39.42
CA PRO A 551 -3.85 -22.83 38.74
C PRO A 551 -3.42 -24.20 38.18
N PRO A 552 -2.99 -24.30 36.91
CA PRO A 552 -2.33 -25.49 36.35
C PRO A 552 -0.79 -25.38 36.33
N ASP A 553 -0.11 -26.54 36.33
CA ASP A 553 1.34 -26.71 36.47
C ASP A 553 2.24 -25.83 35.58
N GLU A 554 3.36 -25.40 36.17
CA GLU A 554 4.39 -24.57 35.54
C GLU A 554 5.01 -25.23 34.28
N SER A 555 4.93 -24.50 33.16
CA SER A 555 5.67 -24.77 31.92
C SER A 555 6.29 -23.49 31.40
N ALA A 556 7.40 -23.57 30.66
CA ALA A 556 8.18 -22.39 30.27
C ALA A 556 7.44 -21.40 29.35
N MET A 557 6.34 -21.82 28.70
CA MET A 557 5.41 -20.93 27.99
C MET A 557 4.02 -20.82 28.65
N GLY A 558 3.81 -21.39 29.85
CA GLY A 558 2.60 -21.27 30.67
C GLY A 558 1.30 -21.19 29.88
N LEU A 559 0.86 -22.32 29.32
CA LEU A 559 -0.38 -22.44 28.56
C LEU A 559 -1.54 -22.75 29.53
N LEU A 560 -2.52 -21.87 29.62
CA LEU A 560 -3.70 -22.07 30.46
C LEU A 560 -4.73 -22.96 29.73
N ALA A 561 -4.47 -24.26 29.68
CA ALA A 561 -5.42 -25.28 29.23
C ALA A 561 -5.04 -26.66 29.79
N THR A 562 -6.02 -27.53 30.07
CA THR A 562 -5.73 -28.91 30.48
C THR A 562 -5.20 -29.74 29.31
N THR A 563 -4.33 -30.72 29.59
CA THR A 563 -3.81 -31.69 28.60
C THR A 563 -4.94 -32.41 27.83
N GLN A 564 -6.07 -32.65 28.49
CA GLN A 564 -7.25 -33.27 27.87
C GLN A 564 -8.00 -32.34 26.89
N GLN A 565 -7.97 -31.02 27.10
CA GLN A 565 -8.48 -30.03 26.13
C GLN A 565 -7.55 -29.88 24.92
N LEU A 566 -6.23 -29.95 25.15
CA LEU A 566 -5.24 -29.98 24.08
C LEU A 566 -5.43 -31.20 23.17
N ASP A 567 -5.64 -32.39 23.73
CA ASP A 567 -5.90 -33.61 22.95
C ASP A 567 -7.21 -33.55 22.13
N ALA A 568 -8.24 -32.82 22.59
CA ALA A 568 -9.48 -32.62 21.82
C ALA A 568 -9.27 -31.78 20.54
N ALA A 569 -8.33 -30.82 20.56
CA ALA A 569 -7.95 -30.03 19.39
C ALA A 569 -7.16 -30.85 18.34
N LEU A 570 -6.66 -32.05 18.69
CA LEU A 570 -5.89 -32.92 17.80
C LEU A 570 -6.73 -33.80 16.86
N SER A 571 -8.06 -33.63 16.86
CA SER A 571 -9.05 -34.44 16.13
C SER A 571 -8.94 -34.47 14.58
N SER A 572 -7.92 -33.84 13.99
CA SER A 572 -7.61 -33.90 12.56
C SER A 572 -6.69 -35.07 12.14
N TRP A 573 -6.07 -35.78 13.09
CA TRP A 573 -5.22 -36.93 12.81
C TRP A 573 -6.00 -38.26 12.85
N GLN A 574 -6.04 -38.95 11.71
CA GLN A 574 -6.71 -40.24 11.57
C GLN A 574 -5.70 -41.38 11.67
N SER A 575 -6.04 -42.45 12.39
CA SER A 575 -5.25 -43.68 12.40
C SER A 575 -5.34 -44.39 11.05
N VAL A 576 -4.21 -44.86 10.51
CA VAL A 576 -4.20 -45.52 9.21
C VAL A 576 -4.42 -47.02 9.40
N LEU A 577 -5.62 -47.50 9.03
CA LEU A 577 -6.05 -48.90 9.20
C LEU A 577 -5.20 -49.93 8.44
N VAL A 578 -4.46 -49.49 7.42
CA VAL A 578 -3.59 -50.34 6.58
C VAL A 578 -2.14 -49.88 6.74
N ARG A 579 -1.20 -50.82 6.96
CA ARG A 579 0.24 -50.52 7.03
C ARG A 579 0.78 -50.11 5.66
N GLN A 580 0.67 -48.83 5.33
CA GLN A 580 1.26 -48.23 4.14
C GLN A 580 2.68 -47.71 4.45
N ALA A 581 3.60 -47.92 3.52
CA ALA A 581 4.95 -47.36 3.57
C ALA A 581 5.10 -46.24 2.53
N ILE A 582 5.91 -45.24 2.85
CA ILE A 582 6.27 -44.11 1.97
C ILE A 582 7.79 -44.01 2.02
N GLY A 583 8.47 -44.34 0.93
CA GLY A 583 9.92 -44.58 0.96
C GLY A 583 10.30 -45.57 2.09
N PRO A 584 11.31 -45.24 2.93
CA PRO A 584 11.72 -46.09 4.06
C PRO A 584 10.83 -45.94 5.32
N PHE A 585 9.76 -45.14 5.28
CA PHE A 585 8.98 -44.76 6.46
C PHE A 585 7.67 -45.56 6.57
N ARG A 586 7.38 -46.10 7.76
CA ARG A 586 6.12 -46.78 8.06
C ARG A 586 5.10 -45.79 8.62
N VAL A 587 3.98 -45.59 7.92
CA VAL A 587 2.94 -44.64 8.34
C VAL A 587 2.20 -45.12 9.60
N LEU A 588 1.91 -44.19 10.50
CA LEU A 588 1.14 -44.38 11.73
C LEU A 588 -0.17 -43.58 11.71
N LEU A 589 -0.08 -42.27 11.45
CA LEU A 589 -1.21 -41.33 11.42
C LEU A 589 -1.23 -40.57 10.09
N LYS A 590 -2.42 -40.17 9.64
CA LYS A 590 -2.66 -39.33 8.47
C LYS A 590 -3.41 -38.07 8.85
N ASN A 591 -2.96 -36.92 8.37
CA ASN A 591 -3.69 -35.66 8.37
C ASN A 591 -3.90 -35.22 6.92
N ASP A 592 -5.15 -34.96 6.57
CA ASP A 592 -5.58 -34.60 5.20
C ASP A 592 -6.24 -33.20 5.16
N SER A 593 -5.89 -32.32 6.11
CA SER A 593 -6.44 -30.96 6.19
C SER A 593 -5.88 -30.00 5.12
N SER A 594 -4.73 -30.31 4.51
CA SER A 594 -4.14 -29.49 3.45
C SER A 594 -4.67 -29.86 2.06
N PRO A 595 -5.15 -28.89 1.25
CA PRO A 595 -5.72 -29.17 -0.06
C PRO A 595 -4.71 -29.68 -1.10
N ARG A 596 -3.40 -29.55 -0.84
CA ARG A 596 -2.32 -29.84 -1.80
C ARG A 596 -1.34 -30.93 -1.36
N THR A 597 -1.24 -31.22 -0.07
CA THR A 597 -0.31 -32.23 0.48
C THR A 597 -1.00 -33.02 1.58
N VAL A 598 -0.88 -34.35 1.54
CA VAL A 598 -1.19 -35.19 2.70
C VAL A 598 0.02 -35.20 3.62
N THR A 599 -0.21 -35.07 4.93
CA THR A 599 0.85 -35.16 5.94
C THR A 599 0.66 -36.44 6.74
N TYR A 600 1.74 -37.16 6.98
CA TYR A 600 1.75 -38.41 7.73
C TYR A 600 2.71 -38.32 8.91
N VAL A 601 2.31 -38.82 10.08
CA VAL A 601 3.29 -39.23 11.10
C VAL A 601 3.73 -40.63 10.74
N ALA A 602 5.04 -40.82 10.61
CA ALA A 602 5.63 -42.09 10.22
C ALA A 602 6.86 -42.42 11.07
N GLU A 603 7.24 -43.69 11.10
CA GLU A 603 8.33 -44.21 11.91
C GLU A 603 9.47 -44.69 11.00
N GLN A 604 10.70 -44.33 11.35
CA GLN A 604 11.91 -44.85 10.71
C GLN A 604 12.26 -46.26 11.23
N PRO A 605 13.06 -47.05 10.48
CA PRO A 605 13.57 -48.35 10.95
C PRO A 605 14.35 -48.33 12.28
N LYS A 606 14.77 -47.15 12.76
CA LYS A 606 15.44 -46.93 14.06
C LYS A 606 14.50 -46.49 15.19
N GLY A 607 13.18 -46.49 14.98
CA GLY A 607 12.17 -46.09 15.99
C GLY A 607 11.92 -44.58 16.13
N GLN A 608 12.60 -43.74 15.35
CA GLN A 608 12.37 -42.29 15.36
C GLN A 608 11.08 -41.94 14.61
N ARG A 609 10.18 -41.20 15.26
CA ARG A 609 8.99 -40.60 14.62
C ARG A 609 9.37 -39.36 13.83
N VAL A 610 8.81 -39.23 12.64
CA VAL A 610 9.02 -38.13 11.69
C VAL A 610 7.70 -37.69 11.08
N LEU A 611 7.70 -36.51 10.47
CA LEU A 611 6.58 -35.97 9.72
C LEU A 611 6.90 -36.05 8.23
N VAL A 612 6.15 -36.87 7.48
CA VAL A 612 6.34 -37.14 6.05
C VAL A 612 5.23 -36.46 5.25
N ARG A 613 5.61 -35.57 4.33
CA ARG A 613 4.68 -34.83 3.47
C ARG A 613 4.72 -35.38 2.05
N VAL A 614 3.55 -35.69 1.51
CA VAL A 614 3.35 -36.23 0.16
C VAL A 614 2.37 -35.33 -0.60
N PRO A 615 2.62 -34.94 -1.85
CA PRO A 615 1.67 -34.16 -2.62
C PRO A 615 0.44 -34.99 -2.99
N ARG A 616 -0.74 -34.37 -2.95
CA ARG A 616 -1.95 -35.01 -3.47
C ARG A 616 -1.82 -35.16 -4.99
N THR A 617 -2.08 -36.36 -5.50
CA THR A 617 -2.00 -36.66 -6.94
C THR A 617 -3.13 -35.98 -7.71
N GLY A 618 -2.82 -34.86 -8.35
CA GLY A 618 -3.55 -34.27 -9.47
C GLY A 618 -2.75 -34.43 -10.76
N GLY A 619 -3.39 -34.18 -11.92
CA GLY A 619 -2.79 -34.43 -13.24
C GLY A 619 -1.41 -33.78 -13.50
N LEU A 620 -0.68 -34.33 -14.47
CA LEU A 620 0.78 -34.14 -14.72
C LEU A 620 1.34 -32.71 -14.51
N ALA A 621 0.60 -31.66 -14.88
CA ALA A 621 1.03 -30.27 -14.67
C ALA A 621 1.13 -29.87 -13.18
N ALA A 622 0.23 -30.37 -12.34
CA ALA A 622 0.23 -30.14 -10.90
C ALA A 622 1.42 -30.84 -10.21
N GLU A 623 1.76 -32.05 -10.65
CA GLU A 623 2.87 -32.85 -10.10
C GLU A 623 4.22 -32.11 -10.20
N GLY A 624 4.48 -31.44 -11.33
CA GLY A 624 5.68 -30.62 -11.51
C GLY A 624 5.73 -29.38 -10.62
N ALA A 625 4.59 -28.73 -10.37
CA ALA A 625 4.51 -27.58 -9.44
C ALA A 625 4.71 -28.03 -7.98
N LEU A 626 4.19 -29.19 -7.62
CA LEU A 626 4.30 -29.78 -6.29
C LEU A 626 5.73 -30.23 -5.97
N ARG A 627 6.43 -30.89 -6.91
CA ARG A 627 7.87 -31.19 -6.78
C ARG A 627 8.72 -29.93 -6.55
N ARG A 628 8.46 -28.85 -7.29
CA ARG A 628 9.13 -27.54 -7.08
C ARG A 628 8.78 -26.87 -5.74
N GLY A 629 7.65 -27.23 -5.13
CA GLY A 629 7.31 -26.84 -3.75
C GLY A 629 8.20 -27.55 -2.74
N LEU A 630 8.24 -28.89 -2.79
CA LEU A 630 9.07 -29.71 -1.90
C LEU A 630 10.57 -29.41 -2.05
N GLN A 631 11.05 -29.15 -3.26
CA GLN A 631 12.45 -28.76 -3.51
C GLN A 631 12.82 -27.44 -2.82
N ARG A 632 11.94 -26.43 -2.87
CA ARG A 632 12.16 -25.13 -2.18
C ARG A 632 12.08 -25.28 -0.66
N GLU A 633 11.17 -26.10 -0.17
CA GLU A 633 11.07 -26.46 1.26
C GLU A 633 12.37 -27.11 1.74
N ALA A 634 12.86 -28.15 1.07
CA ALA A 634 14.12 -28.80 1.40
C ALA A 634 15.32 -27.82 1.39
N GLN A 635 15.40 -26.95 0.39
CA GLN A 635 16.44 -25.91 0.33
C GLN A 635 16.38 -24.97 1.53
N ALA A 636 15.23 -24.35 1.81
CA ALA A 636 15.10 -23.38 2.90
C ALA A 636 15.30 -23.99 4.29
N LEU A 637 14.83 -25.23 4.53
CA LEU A 637 15.10 -25.93 5.79
C LEU A 637 16.61 -26.22 5.96
N GLY A 638 17.32 -26.53 4.87
CA GLY A 638 18.78 -26.65 4.85
C GLY A 638 19.53 -25.34 5.19
N TRP A 639 18.98 -24.18 4.81
CA TRP A 639 19.49 -22.87 5.21
C TRP A 639 19.17 -22.51 6.67
N MET A 640 17.96 -22.84 7.16
CA MET A 640 17.50 -22.48 8.50
C MET A 640 18.18 -23.25 9.64
N ARG A 641 18.74 -24.44 9.37
CA ARG A 641 19.53 -25.26 10.33
C ARG A 641 18.87 -25.35 11.74
N SER A 642 17.63 -25.83 11.76
CA SER A 642 16.81 -26.24 12.93
C SER A 642 16.45 -25.21 14.02
N ARG A 643 16.90 -23.94 13.98
CA ARG A 643 16.46 -22.94 14.98
C ARG A 643 15.03 -22.43 14.67
N TYR A 644 14.06 -23.11 15.28
CA TYR A 644 12.60 -22.89 15.22
C TYR A 644 11.93 -23.17 13.85
N ALA A 645 12.65 -23.84 12.95
CA ALA A 645 12.12 -24.44 11.73
C ALA A 645 12.37 -25.96 11.75
N PRO A 646 11.59 -26.78 11.00
CA PRO A 646 11.81 -28.21 10.92
C PRO A 646 13.22 -28.61 10.48
N THR A 647 13.77 -29.64 11.11
CA THR A 647 15.00 -30.28 10.65
C THR A 647 14.65 -31.19 9.49
N LEU A 648 15.24 -30.94 8.31
CA LEU A 648 15.09 -31.84 7.17
C LEU A 648 15.79 -33.17 7.48
N VAL A 649 15.03 -34.26 7.53
CA VAL A 649 15.56 -35.61 7.80
C VAL A 649 15.97 -36.30 6.51
N SER A 650 15.12 -36.25 5.49
CA SER A 650 15.42 -36.73 4.13
C SER A 650 14.36 -36.25 3.14
N VAL A 651 14.66 -36.34 1.85
CA VAL A 651 13.73 -35.97 0.77
C VAL A 651 14.03 -36.84 -0.45
N ASP A 652 12.98 -37.35 -1.10
CA ASP A 652 13.08 -37.99 -2.41
C ASP A 652 12.06 -37.36 -3.36
N LEU A 653 12.56 -36.64 -4.35
CA LEU A 653 11.75 -35.99 -5.38
C LEU A 653 11.54 -36.88 -6.62
N GLY A 654 12.28 -37.99 -6.74
CA GLY A 654 12.19 -38.96 -7.83
C GLY A 654 11.20 -40.09 -7.58
N ASP A 655 10.93 -40.40 -6.30
CA ASP A 655 9.94 -41.41 -5.88
C ASP A 655 8.52 -41.09 -6.41
N ARG A 656 7.65 -42.11 -6.40
CA ARG A 656 6.27 -42.05 -6.92
C ARG A 656 5.28 -42.59 -5.87
N PRO A 657 4.67 -41.72 -5.05
CA PRO A 657 4.74 -40.26 -5.08
C PRO A 657 6.01 -39.70 -4.41
N PRO A 658 6.49 -38.51 -4.82
CA PRO A 658 7.65 -37.86 -4.19
C PRO A 658 7.30 -37.40 -2.77
N TRP A 659 8.28 -37.37 -1.87
CA TRP A 659 8.05 -37.09 -0.46
C TRP A 659 9.19 -36.29 0.19
N LEU A 660 8.86 -35.61 1.29
CA LEU A 660 9.80 -34.89 2.14
C LEU A 660 9.53 -35.24 3.60
N ALA A 661 10.57 -35.60 4.35
CA ALA A 661 10.50 -35.99 5.75
C ALA A 661 11.24 -34.99 6.64
N THR A 662 10.58 -34.50 7.69
CA THR A 662 11.15 -33.63 8.73
C THR A 662 11.08 -34.27 10.11
N ASP A 663 11.75 -33.66 11.08
CA ASP A 663 11.43 -33.91 12.49
C ASP A 663 9.96 -33.61 12.79
N LEU A 664 9.47 -34.26 13.86
CA LEU A 664 8.13 -34.06 14.41
C LEU A 664 8.27 -33.24 15.69
N LEU A 665 7.73 -32.02 15.72
CA LEU A 665 7.46 -31.36 16.99
C LEU A 665 6.29 -32.09 17.67
N ALA A 666 6.54 -32.59 18.87
CA ALA A 666 5.54 -33.28 19.69
C ALA A 666 5.37 -32.57 21.04
N THR A 667 4.18 -32.68 21.60
CA THR A 667 3.87 -32.30 22.98
C THR A 667 4.55 -33.24 23.99
N ARG A 668 4.53 -32.90 25.28
CA ARG A 668 4.97 -33.79 26.36
C ARG A 668 4.19 -35.11 26.42
N SER A 669 2.94 -35.14 25.94
CA SER A 669 2.14 -36.37 25.78
C SER A 669 2.60 -37.25 24.60
N GLY A 670 3.56 -36.80 23.78
CA GLY A 670 4.07 -37.53 22.62
C GLY A 670 3.16 -37.47 21.39
N ALA A 671 2.16 -36.60 21.41
CA ALA A 671 1.27 -36.30 20.29
C ALA A 671 1.84 -35.18 19.41
N PRO A 672 1.46 -35.07 18.12
CA PRO A 672 1.91 -33.97 17.27
C PRO A 672 1.48 -32.60 17.82
N ALA A 673 2.38 -31.61 17.82
CA ALA A 673 2.06 -30.27 18.30
C ALA A 673 0.92 -29.62 17.48
N PRO A 674 -0.08 -29.00 18.12
CA PRO A 674 -1.18 -28.31 17.43
C PRO A 674 -0.69 -27.05 16.71
N THR A 675 -1.47 -26.60 15.72
CA THR A 675 -1.29 -25.26 15.13
C THR A 675 -1.81 -24.20 16.09
N LEU A 676 -1.26 -22.99 15.99
CA LEU A 676 -1.76 -21.83 16.74
C LEU A 676 -3.26 -21.57 16.48
N ARG A 677 -3.76 -21.80 15.25
CA ARG A 677 -5.21 -21.75 14.98
C ARG A 677 -6.00 -22.79 15.79
N ALA A 678 -5.49 -24.02 15.89
CA ALA A 678 -6.16 -25.07 16.66
C ALA A 678 -6.18 -24.74 18.16
N LEU A 679 -5.13 -24.11 18.68
CA LEU A 679 -5.10 -23.60 20.06
C LEU A 679 -6.10 -22.46 20.29
N HIS A 680 -6.20 -21.48 19.38
CA HIS A 680 -7.18 -20.39 19.49
C HIS A 680 -8.64 -20.89 19.41
N ALA A 681 -8.86 -22.13 18.93
CA ALA A 681 -10.18 -22.76 18.91
C ALA A 681 -10.50 -23.54 20.21
N VAL A 682 -9.57 -23.66 21.17
CA VAL A 682 -9.79 -24.29 22.48
C VAL A 682 -10.45 -23.28 23.42
N PRO A 683 -11.67 -23.53 23.92
CA PRO A 683 -12.30 -22.63 24.88
C PRO A 683 -11.49 -22.49 26.17
N GLY A 684 -11.28 -21.25 26.61
CA GLY A 684 -10.52 -20.93 27.82
C GLY A 684 -8.99 -20.85 27.65
N TRP A 685 -8.45 -21.22 26.48
CA TRP A 685 -7.00 -21.16 26.24
C TRP A 685 -6.49 -19.71 26.27
N ARG A 686 -5.44 -19.47 27.08
CA ARG A 686 -4.73 -18.19 27.17
C ARG A 686 -3.22 -18.40 27.34
N TRP A 687 -2.44 -17.40 26.96
CA TRP A 687 -1.02 -17.30 27.30
C TRP A 687 -0.84 -16.69 28.69
N THR A 688 0.11 -17.20 29.47
CA THR A 688 0.74 -16.38 30.52
C THR A 688 1.52 -15.21 29.89
N PRO A 689 1.72 -14.07 30.61
CA PRO A 689 2.50 -12.94 30.09
C PRO A 689 3.92 -13.33 29.65
N ARG A 690 4.59 -14.19 30.41
CA ARG A 690 5.92 -14.74 30.09
C ARG A 690 5.85 -15.71 28.90
N GLY A 691 4.79 -16.49 28.78
CA GLY A 691 4.48 -17.33 27.63
C GLY A 691 4.31 -16.55 26.34
N PHE A 692 3.45 -15.53 26.33
CA PHE A 692 3.23 -14.65 25.19
C PHE A 692 4.51 -13.95 24.75
N ALA A 693 5.29 -13.42 25.70
CA ALA A 693 6.56 -12.78 25.39
C ALA A 693 7.61 -13.76 24.84
N THR A 694 7.61 -15.02 25.33
CA THR A 694 8.48 -16.09 24.81
C THR A 694 8.06 -16.51 23.40
N PHE A 695 6.76 -16.69 23.16
CA PHE A 695 6.17 -16.96 21.85
C PHE A 695 6.54 -15.86 20.83
N GLY A 696 6.30 -14.59 21.19
CA GLY A 696 6.62 -13.45 20.33
C GLY A 696 8.10 -13.33 20.02
N TRP A 697 8.96 -13.54 21.03
CA TRP A 697 10.41 -13.58 20.85
C TRP A 697 10.85 -14.71 19.90
N GLN A 698 10.35 -15.95 20.08
CA GLN A 698 10.71 -17.09 19.23
C GLN A 698 10.23 -16.87 17.78
N LEU A 699 8.98 -16.43 17.58
CA LEU A 699 8.39 -16.24 16.25
C LEU A 699 9.10 -15.12 15.46
N ALA A 700 9.28 -13.96 16.10
CA ALA A 700 9.99 -12.83 15.50
C ALA A 700 11.47 -13.17 15.25
N SER A 701 12.13 -13.93 16.12
CA SER A 701 13.50 -14.40 15.92
C SER A 701 13.62 -15.37 14.73
N THR A 702 12.61 -16.20 14.49
CA THR A 702 12.57 -17.16 13.38
C THR A 702 12.50 -16.43 12.04
N LEU A 703 11.61 -15.44 11.93
CA LEU A 703 11.47 -14.60 10.75
C LEU A 703 12.69 -13.68 10.56
N GLY A 704 13.24 -13.14 11.65
CA GLY A 704 14.51 -12.39 11.60
C GLY A 704 15.66 -13.20 11.00
N ARG A 705 15.79 -14.49 11.33
CA ARG A 705 16.76 -15.40 10.68
C ARG A 705 16.46 -15.65 9.22
N CYS A 706 15.18 -15.87 8.87
CA CYS A 706 14.72 -16.01 7.49
C CYS A 706 15.17 -14.79 6.65
N HIS A 707 14.91 -13.59 7.17
CA HIS A 707 15.22 -12.31 6.51
C HIS A 707 16.73 -12.06 6.39
N LEU A 708 17.53 -12.42 7.40
CA LEU A 708 19.01 -12.39 7.32
C LEU A 708 19.55 -13.31 6.23
N GLY A 709 18.92 -14.47 6.00
CA GLY A 709 19.24 -15.39 4.91
C GLY A 709 18.80 -14.93 3.52
N ARG A 710 18.28 -13.69 3.37
CA ARG A 710 17.57 -13.19 2.16
C ARG A 710 16.42 -14.12 1.73
N MET A 711 15.79 -14.79 2.70
CA MET A 711 14.60 -15.58 2.51
C MET A 711 13.38 -14.81 3.03
N VAL A 712 12.21 -15.14 2.49
CA VAL A 712 10.91 -14.59 2.91
C VAL A 712 9.96 -15.77 3.04
N HIS A 713 9.32 -15.92 4.20
CA HIS A 713 8.50 -17.09 4.51
C HIS A 713 7.22 -17.09 3.66
N GLY A 714 6.57 -15.92 3.50
CA GLY A 714 5.51 -15.68 2.52
C GLY A 714 4.22 -16.50 2.71
N THR A 715 4.13 -17.27 3.80
CA THR A 715 2.99 -18.13 4.17
C THR A 715 2.67 -18.09 5.66
N LEU A 716 3.33 -17.17 6.40
CA LEU A 716 3.09 -16.99 7.82
C LEU A 716 1.58 -16.79 8.09
N SER A 717 1.08 -17.51 9.07
CA SER A 717 -0.32 -17.56 9.48
C SER A 717 -0.46 -18.45 10.73
N PRO A 718 -1.56 -18.37 11.50
CA PRO A 718 -1.79 -19.25 12.63
C PRO A 718 -1.84 -20.75 12.28
N ASP A 719 -2.04 -21.12 11.01
CA ASP A 719 -1.97 -22.52 10.54
C ASP A 719 -0.54 -23.01 10.28
N THR A 720 0.43 -22.10 10.18
CA THR A 720 1.84 -22.40 9.94
C THR A 720 2.72 -22.36 11.17
N VAL A 721 2.17 -22.01 12.33
CA VAL A 721 2.92 -21.99 13.60
C VAL A 721 2.47 -23.18 14.43
N LEU A 722 3.34 -24.17 14.60
CA LEU A 722 3.14 -25.25 15.57
C LEU A 722 3.64 -24.81 16.94
N VAL A 723 2.89 -25.15 17.99
CA VAL A 723 3.18 -24.72 19.37
C VAL A 723 3.23 -25.94 20.28
N ALA A 724 4.37 -26.14 20.94
CA ALA A 724 4.53 -27.06 22.07
C ALA A 724 4.76 -26.27 23.37
N GLU A 725 4.84 -26.97 24.50
CA GLU A 725 4.85 -26.39 25.86
C GLU A 725 6.09 -25.54 26.19
N ASP A 726 7.20 -25.72 25.45
CA ASP A 726 8.47 -25.02 25.63
C ASP A 726 8.98 -24.28 24.37
N ARG A 727 8.45 -24.60 23.19
CA ARG A 727 8.94 -24.06 21.92
C ARG A 727 7.88 -24.03 20.81
N ILE A 728 8.10 -23.17 19.83
CA ILE A 728 7.37 -23.20 18.55
C ILE A 728 8.20 -23.83 17.43
N GLN A 729 7.51 -24.18 16.34
CA GLN A 729 8.11 -24.54 15.07
C GLN A 729 7.30 -23.94 13.91
N LEU A 730 7.92 -23.10 13.10
CA LEU A 730 7.31 -22.52 11.90
C LEU A 730 7.38 -23.53 10.74
N VAL A 731 6.23 -23.87 10.14
CA VAL A 731 6.08 -24.79 9.00
C VAL A 731 5.52 -24.06 7.76
N GLY A 732 5.35 -24.74 6.62
CA GLY A 732 4.74 -24.13 5.42
C GLY A 732 5.72 -23.71 4.30
N TRP A 733 7.02 -23.90 4.52
CA TRP A 733 8.17 -23.52 3.68
C TRP A 733 8.08 -23.85 2.17
N SER A 734 7.19 -24.71 1.70
CA SER A 734 6.89 -24.98 0.28
C SER A 734 6.69 -23.77 -0.64
N ARG A 735 6.35 -22.59 -0.10
CA ARG A 735 6.18 -21.32 -0.83
C ARG A 735 7.23 -20.25 -0.47
N VAL A 736 8.24 -20.60 0.33
CA VAL A 736 9.36 -19.72 0.68
C VAL A 736 9.95 -19.09 -0.58
N THR A 737 10.20 -17.78 -0.50
CA THR A 737 10.88 -17.06 -1.56
C THR A 737 12.35 -16.97 -1.21
N LEU A 738 13.18 -17.66 -1.98
CA LEU A 738 14.64 -17.58 -1.93
C LEU A 738 15.08 -16.47 -2.87
N ALA A 739 15.82 -15.46 -2.38
CA ALA A 739 16.48 -14.51 -3.27
C ALA A 739 17.55 -15.26 -4.09
N ALA A 740 17.38 -15.34 -5.40
CA ALA A 740 18.36 -15.98 -6.28
C ALA A 740 19.70 -15.22 -6.20
N GLY A 741 20.81 -15.96 -6.07
CA GLY A 741 22.15 -15.38 -6.09
C GLY A 741 22.43 -14.71 -7.43
N GLY A 742 22.29 -13.38 -7.48
CA GLY A 742 22.38 -12.58 -8.70
C GLY A 742 21.25 -11.56 -8.90
N ALA A 743 20.19 -11.55 -8.07
CA ALA A 743 19.15 -10.51 -8.14
C ALA A 743 19.70 -9.15 -7.68
N PRO A 744 19.69 -8.09 -8.53
CA PRO A 744 20.41 -6.84 -8.26
C PRO A 744 19.64 -5.82 -7.38
N ASP A 745 18.42 -6.13 -6.94
CA ASP A 745 17.55 -5.16 -6.28
C ASP A 745 17.15 -5.56 -4.85
N ASP A 746 17.81 -4.94 -3.87
CA ASP A 746 17.49 -5.12 -2.45
C ASP A 746 16.15 -4.48 -2.05
N SER A 747 15.55 -3.59 -2.87
CA SER A 747 14.25 -2.98 -2.56
C SER A 747 13.14 -4.03 -2.51
N TRP A 748 13.11 -4.94 -3.48
CA TRP A 748 12.15 -6.04 -3.55
C TRP A 748 12.26 -7.00 -2.35
N VAL A 749 13.49 -7.31 -1.92
CA VAL A 749 13.72 -8.13 -0.73
C VAL A 749 13.19 -7.41 0.51
N ARG A 750 13.48 -6.10 0.69
CA ARG A 750 12.98 -5.31 1.82
C ARG A 750 11.45 -5.20 1.84
N SER A 751 10.81 -4.96 0.70
CA SER A 751 9.32 -4.91 0.59
C SER A 751 8.69 -6.25 1.02
N ARG A 752 9.22 -7.36 0.52
CA ARG A 752 8.77 -8.72 0.88
C ARG A 752 9.01 -9.04 2.37
N GLN A 753 10.12 -8.59 2.94
CA GLN A 753 10.39 -8.73 4.38
C GLN A 753 9.41 -7.89 5.22
N ALA A 754 9.10 -6.65 4.82
CA ALA A 754 8.09 -5.82 5.47
C ALA A 754 6.66 -6.42 5.37
N ALA A 755 6.36 -7.19 4.33
CA ALA A 755 5.12 -7.98 4.27
C ALA A 755 5.10 -9.12 5.29
N ASP A 756 6.18 -9.91 5.41
CA ASP A 756 6.34 -10.93 6.47
C ASP A 756 6.23 -10.31 7.89
N VAL A 757 6.73 -9.08 8.10
CA VAL A 757 6.64 -8.38 9.40
C VAL A 757 5.22 -7.92 9.70
N ARG A 758 4.46 -7.41 8.72
CA ARG A 758 3.05 -7.07 8.93
C ARG A 758 2.24 -8.30 9.35
N VAL A 759 2.42 -9.42 8.65
CA VAL A 759 1.74 -10.68 9.01
C VAL A 759 2.21 -11.24 10.36
N LEU A 760 3.47 -11.01 10.77
CA LEU A 760 3.93 -11.30 12.13
C LEU A 760 3.16 -10.48 13.16
N VAL A 761 3.00 -9.18 12.92
CA VAL A 761 2.26 -8.26 13.79
C VAL A 761 0.79 -8.67 13.90
N ASP A 762 0.16 -9.07 12.79
CA ASP A 762 -1.21 -9.59 12.78
C ASP A 762 -1.33 -10.88 13.62
N VAL A 763 -0.41 -11.85 13.44
CA VAL A 763 -0.39 -13.10 14.22
C VAL A 763 -0.17 -12.84 15.72
N LEU A 764 0.67 -11.87 16.07
CA LEU A 764 0.89 -11.47 17.47
C LEU A 764 -0.34 -10.78 18.07
N GLY A 765 -0.95 -9.84 17.34
CA GLY A 765 -2.18 -9.14 17.77
C GLY A 765 -3.36 -10.08 17.95
N MET A 766 -3.54 -11.05 17.05
CA MET A 766 -4.52 -12.13 17.18
C MET A 766 -4.28 -13.04 18.39
N SER A 767 -3.07 -13.05 18.94
CA SER A 767 -2.64 -13.93 20.05
C SER A 767 -2.56 -13.20 21.40
N ALA A 768 -2.77 -11.87 21.43
CA ALA A 768 -2.86 -11.09 22.66
C ALA A 768 -4.26 -11.24 23.30
N GLU A 769 -4.38 -11.05 24.62
CA GLU A 769 -5.55 -11.48 25.40
C GLU A 769 -6.91 -10.93 24.93
N ALA A 770 -6.96 -9.69 24.43
CA ALA A 770 -8.18 -9.08 23.86
C ALA A 770 -8.15 -8.96 22.32
N GLY A 771 -7.21 -9.62 21.63
CA GLY A 771 -7.21 -9.74 20.17
C GLY A 771 -6.92 -8.46 19.38
N GLY A 772 -6.09 -7.54 19.90
CA GLY A 772 -5.81 -6.26 19.28
C GLY A 772 -4.35 -5.78 19.41
N LEU A 773 -3.91 -4.95 18.46
CA LEU A 773 -2.54 -4.41 18.43
C LEU A 773 -2.21 -3.48 19.62
N GLN A 774 -3.24 -2.90 20.26
CA GLN A 774 -3.08 -2.07 21.46
C GLN A 774 -2.65 -2.89 22.69
N GLU A 775 -2.92 -4.20 22.71
CA GLU A 775 -2.56 -5.11 23.81
C GLU A 775 -1.13 -5.68 23.67
N LEU A 776 -0.39 -5.29 22.64
CA LEU A 776 1.03 -5.65 22.54
C LEU A 776 1.84 -4.91 23.62
N PRO A 777 2.88 -5.53 24.21
CA PRO A 777 3.70 -4.88 25.22
C PRO A 777 4.29 -3.54 24.75
N GLY A 778 4.42 -2.57 25.66
CA GLY A 778 4.91 -1.21 25.36
C GLY A 778 6.15 -1.15 24.44
N PRO A 779 7.26 -1.85 24.77
CA PRO A 779 8.46 -1.87 23.91
C PRO A 779 8.22 -2.44 22.50
N VAL A 780 7.22 -3.31 22.33
CA VAL A 780 6.83 -3.86 21.03
C VAL A 780 6.02 -2.83 20.26
N ARG A 781 5.07 -2.14 20.91
CA ARG A 781 4.29 -1.05 20.31
C ARG A 781 5.19 0.10 19.86
N GLU A 782 6.14 0.54 20.67
CA GLU A 782 7.13 1.57 20.29
C GLU A 782 7.90 1.21 19.01
N VAL A 783 8.23 -0.07 18.81
CA VAL A 783 8.89 -0.55 17.57
C VAL A 783 7.96 -0.55 16.36
N LEU A 784 6.65 -0.59 16.55
CA LEU A 784 5.63 -0.57 15.49
C LEU A 784 5.13 0.84 15.16
N ASP A 785 5.09 1.72 16.15
CA ASP A 785 4.67 3.12 16.04
C ASP A 785 5.82 4.05 15.57
N ASP A 786 7.08 3.59 15.64
CA ASP A 786 8.27 4.32 15.15
C ASP A 786 8.18 4.63 13.64
N SER A 787 7.75 5.84 13.34
CA SER A 787 7.58 6.34 11.98
C SER A 787 8.90 6.70 11.28
N ALA A 788 10.04 6.71 11.99
CA ALA A 788 11.34 7.08 11.43
C ALA A 788 12.09 5.90 10.77
N GLU A 789 11.81 4.66 11.21
CA GLU A 789 12.42 3.44 10.68
C GLU A 789 11.38 2.32 10.53
N HIS A 790 11.35 1.65 9.38
CA HIS A 790 10.39 0.57 9.14
C HIS A 790 10.60 -0.60 10.12
N PRO A 791 9.52 -1.14 10.73
CA PRO A 791 9.63 -2.26 11.66
C PRO A 791 10.21 -3.49 10.97
N THR A 792 11.17 -4.14 11.64
CA THR A 792 11.78 -5.40 11.18
C THR A 792 11.50 -6.51 12.18
N ALA A 793 11.40 -7.77 11.71
CA ALA A 793 11.19 -8.93 12.58
C ALA A 793 12.28 -9.02 13.66
N ARG A 794 13.49 -8.52 13.37
CA ARG A 794 14.58 -8.40 14.34
C ARG A 794 14.31 -7.37 15.44
N ARG A 795 13.82 -6.17 15.11
CA ARG A 795 13.46 -5.15 16.12
C ARG A 795 12.30 -5.63 16.98
N VAL A 796 11.29 -6.28 16.39
CA VAL A 796 10.17 -6.91 17.12
C VAL A 796 10.69 -7.99 18.08
N ALA A 797 11.60 -8.86 17.62
CA ALA A 797 12.23 -9.86 18.50
C ALA A 797 13.04 -9.23 19.64
N HIS A 798 13.74 -8.13 19.38
CA HIS A 798 14.46 -7.38 20.42
C HIS A 798 13.50 -6.77 21.45
N ALA A 799 12.39 -6.18 21.01
CA ALA A 799 11.37 -5.65 21.91
C ALA A 799 10.77 -6.72 22.83
N PHE A 800 10.38 -7.88 22.30
CA PHE A 800 9.96 -9.01 23.15
C PHE A 800 11.06 -9.50 24.09
N ARG A 801 12.34 -9.36 23.70
CA ARG A 801 13.45 -9.70 24.59
C ARG A 801 13.60 -8.73 25.76
N LEU A 802 13.30 -7.44 25.58
CA LEU A 802 13.24 -6.48 26.68
C LEU A 802 12.10 -6.85 27.65
N VAL A 803 10.89 -7.08 27.13
CA VAL A 803 9.73 -7.55 27.92
C VAL A 803 10.06 -8.81 28.73
N LEU A 804 10.79 -9.77 28.17
CA LEU A 804 11.23 -10.98 28.88
C LEU A 804 12.26 -10.74 29.98
N ASN A 805 13.02 -9.64 29.92
CA ASN A 805 13.95 -9.25 30.98
C ASN A 805 13.24 -8.49 32.11
N ASP A 806 12.21 -7.69 31.78
CA ASP A 806 11.43 -6.89 32.73
C ASP A 806 10.37 -7.71 33.48
N LEU A 807 9.90 -8.82 32.89
CA LEU A 807 9.02 -9.77 33.57
C LEU A 807 9.80 -10.54 34.65
N PRO A 808 9.27 -10.62 35.89
CA PRO A 808 9.95 -11.30 36.98
C PRO A 808 10.30 -12.74 36.58
N VAL A 809 11.53 -13.13 36.89
CA VAL A 809 11.92 -14.54 36.85
C VAL A 809 11.32 -15.17 38.10
N GLU A 810 10.20 -15.88 37.93
CA GLU A 810 9.77 -16.84 38.94
C GLU A 810 10.91 -17.84 39.11
N THR A 811 11.62 -17.72 40.24
CA THR A 811 12.65 -18.67 40.62
C THR A 811 11.95 -20.00 40.89
N PRO A 812 12.22 -21.07 40.13
CA PRO A 812 11.63 -22.37 40.42
C PRO A 812 12.08 -22.77 41.82
N THR A 813 11.13 -22.87 42.73
CA THR A 813 11.40 -23.07 44.15
C THR A 813 12.00 -24.46 44.37
N GLY A 814 13.31 -24.53 44.57
CA GLY A 814 13.98 -25.75 45.03
C GLY A 814 14.24 -26.84 43.99
N ALA A 815 14.84 -26.50 42.84
CA ALA A 815 15.56 -27.49 42.02
C ALA A 815 16.96 -26.99 41.64
N ALA A 816 18.00 -27.65 42.16
CA ALA A 816 19.39 -27.27 41.91
C ALA A 816 19.80 -27.60 40.46
N PHE A 817 20.19 -26.57 39.69
CA PHE A 817 20.87 -26.73 38.42
C PHE A 817 22.38 -26.53 38.59
N PRO A 818 23.23 -27.41 38.02
CA PRO A 818 24.68 -27.29 38.15
C PRO A 818 25.22 -26.16 37.26
N ALA A 819 25.98 -25.23 37.84
CA ALA A 819 26.61 -24.15 37.09
C ALA A 819 27.82 -24.65 36.29
N PRO A 820 27.89 -24.42 34.96
CA PRO A 820 29.07 -24.76 34.17
C PRO A 820 30.17 -23.69 34.32
N HIS A 821 31.42 -24.13 34.46
CA HIS A 821 32.61 -23.28 34.52
C HIS A 821 32.67 -22.28 33.33
N ARG A 822 32.81 -20.98 33.62
CA ARG A 822 32.77 -19.89 32.61
C ARG A 822 34.18 -19.63 32.08
N ARG A 823 34.37 -19.76 30.76
CA ARG A 823 35.66 -19.61 30.06
C ARG A 823 35.51 -18.59 28.95
N ILE A 824 36.06 -17.40 29.15
CA ILE A 824 35.86 -16.25 28.27
C ILE A 824 37.13 -16.02 27.45
N ALA A 825 37.04 -16.18 26.14
CA ALA A 825 38.08 -15.74 25.21
C ALA A 825 37.98 -14.21 25.04
N VAL A 826 39.05 -13.48 25.36
CA VAL A 826 39.14 -12.05 25.06
C VAL A 826 39.89 -11.89 23.74
N ILE A 827 39.31 -11.20 22.77
CA ILE A 827 39.74 -11.22 21.36
C ILE A 827 39.91 -9.79 20.85
N ASP A 828 41.08 -9.48 20.30
CA ASP A 828 41.34 -8.22 19.59
C ASP A 828 42.18 -8.46 18.32
N PHE A 829 41.72 -7.91 17.20
CA PHE A 829 42.38 -7.94 15.90
C PHE A 829 43.22 -6.67 15.61
N SER A 830 43.37 -5.78 16.59
CA SER A 830 44.18 -4.56 16.55
C SER A 830 45.63 -4.80 17.01
N ASP A 831 46.35 -3.74 17.40
CA ASP A 831 47.73 -3.78 17.89
C ASP A 831 47.88 -4.40 19.31
N GLY A 832 46.77 -4.74 19.98
CA GLY A 832 46.76 -5.49 21.23
C GLY A 832 47.10 -4.68 22.48
N ALA A 833 47.43 -3.39 22.37
CA ALA A 833 47.74 -2.55 23.53
C ALA A 833 46.53 -2.36 24.46
N ASP A 834 45.32 -2.46 23.90
CA ASP A 834 44.06 -2.26 24.60
C ASP A 834 43.46 -3.53 25.21
N LEU A 835 43.81 -4.70 24.67
CA LEU A 835 43.30 -6.01 25.07
C LEU A 835 43.62 -6.30 26.54
N GLY A 836 44.91 -6.34 26.90
CA GLY A 836 45.36 -6.64 28.26
C GLY A 836 44.81 -5.67 29.32
N VAL A 837 44.62 -4.38 28.99
CA VAL A 837 43.98 -3.42 29.91
C VAL A 837 42.54 -3.84 30.22
N THR A 838 41.78 -4.21 29.19
CA THR A 838 40.39 -4.64 29.34
C THR A 838 40.29 -5.98 30.04
N THR A 839 41.17 -6.95 29.73
CA THR A 839 41.29 -8.23 30.45
C THR A 839 41.58 -8.03 31.94
N ALA A 840 42.55 -7.15 32.29
CA ALA A 840 42.92 -6.89 33.67
C ALA A 840 41.76 -6.31 34.49
N LEU A 841 41.13 -5.25 33.98
CA LEU A 841 40.04 -4.55 34.68
C LEU A 841 38.80 -5.44 34.82
N LEU A 842 38.46 -6.21 33.78
CA LEU A 842 37.39 -7.20 33.81
C LEU A 842 37.68 -8.28 34.87
N GLY A 843 38.89 -8.83 34.88
CA GLY A 843 39.31 -9.84 35.85
C GLY A 843 39.29 -9.32 37.29
N MET A 844 39.68 -8.06 37.51
CA MET A 844 39.62 -7.42 38.83
C MET A 844 38.17 -7.29 39.32
N LEU A 845 37.27 -6.72 38.50
CA LEU A 845 35.87 -6.52 38.86
C LEU A 845 35.11 -7.84 39.07
N LEU A 846 35.34 -8.84 38.21
CA LEU A 846 34.76 -10.18 38.40
C LEU A 846 35.29 -10.85 39.68
N SER A 847 36.55 -10.61 40.05
CA SER A 847 37.10 -11.12 41.33
C SER A 847 36.46 -10.43 42.54
N GLU A 848 36.23 -9.12 42.46
CA GLU A 848 35.52 -8.34 43.49
C GLU A 848 34.07 -8.82 43.64
N GLN A 849 33.37 -9.10 42.52
CA GLN A 849 31.99 -9.57 42.51
C GLN A 849 31.82 -11.03 43.01
N HIS A 850 32.75 -11.92 42.69
CA HIS A 850 32.64 -13.35 43.00
C HIS A 850 33.44 -13.81 44.24
N GLY A 851 34.08 -12.89 44.98
CA GLY A 851 34.84 -13.22 46.19
C GLY A 851 36.21 -13.87 45.93
N GLY A 852 36.79 -13.60 44.76
CA GLY A 852 37.99 -14.27 44.25
C GLY A 852 37.69 -15.56 43.49
N GLY A 853 38.72 -16.14 42.84
CA GLY A 853 38.58 -17.36 42.03
C GLY A 853 38.55 -17.13 40.51
N VAL A 854 38.70 -15.88 40.05
CA VAL A 854 39.01 -15.59 38.64
C VAL A 854 40.49 -15.84 38.36
N LEU A 855 40.77 -16.55 37.27
CA LEU A 855 42.11 -16.72 36.71
C LEU A 855 42.17 -16.09 35.32
N VAL A 856 43.21 -15.31 35.05
CA VAL A 856 43.60 -14.93 33.68
C VAL A 856 44.78 -15.79 33.26
N VAL A 857 44.74 -16.29 32.02
CA VAL A 857 45.88 -16.92 31.36
C VAL A 857 46.43 -15.93 30.35
N ASP A 858 47.66 -15.45 30.58
CA ASP A 858 48.31 -14.44 29.76
C ASP A 858 49.21 -15.08 28.69
N GLY A 859 48.83 -14.93 27.42
CA GLY A 859 49.58 -15.36 26.24
C GLY A 859 50.40 -14.25 25.56
N ALA A 860 50.41 -13.02 26.08
CA ALA A 860 51.00 -11.87 25.40
C ALA A 860 52.53 -11.91 25.38
N LEU A 861 53.11 -11.92 24.16
CA LEU A 861 54.57 -11.96 23.96
C LEU A 861 55.26 -10.59 24.00
N THR A 862 54.53 -9.51 24.29
CA THR A 862 55.02 -8.12 24.18
C THR A 862 55.33 -7.51 25.56
N PRO A 863 55.96 -6.31 25.64
CA PRO A 863 56.16 -5.58 26.90
C PRO A 863 54.86 -5.17 27.62
N ASN A 864 53.70 -5.32 26.97
CA ASN A 864 52.39 -4.97 27.52
C ASN A 864 51.70 -6.12 28.27
N ALA A 865 52.38 -7.25 28.50
CA ALA A 865 51.88 -8.36 29.31
C ALA A 865 51.43 -7.89 30.71
N LEU A 866 50.47 -8.62 31.28
CA LEU A 866 49.74 -8.20 32.48
C LEU A 866 50.65 -8.07 33.71
N ASP A 867 51.70 -8.90 33.78
CA ASP A 867 52.69 -8.94 34.86
C ASP A 867 53.52 -7.65 35.01
N HIS A 868 53.59 -6.80 33.98
CA HIS A 868 54.23 -5.48 34.04
C HIS A 868 53.28 -4.34 34.42
N ARG A 869 51.96 -4.54 34.33
CA ARG A 869 50.94 -3.48 34.43
C ARG A 869 50.10 -3.52 35.72
N VAL A 870 50.22 -4.59 36.50
CA VAL A 870 49.50 -4.79 37.76
C VAL A 870 50.50 -5.27 38.80
N ARG A 871 50.52 -4.70 40.02
CA ARG A 871 51.33 -5.28 41.09
C ARG A 871 50.70 -6.58 41.58
N TYR A 872 51.49 -7.64 41.51
CA TYR A 872 51.13 -8.93 42.07
C TYR A 872 52.02 -9.26 43.26
N THR A 873 51.46 -9.89 44.29
CA THR A 873 52.25 -10.74 45.16
C THR A 873 52.55 -12.03 44.40
N HIS A 874 53.84 -12.31 44.18
CA HIS A 874 54.26 -13.61 43.63
C HIS A 874 53.93 -14.71 44.63
N GLU A 875 53.09 -15.66 44.24
CA GLU A 875 52.78 -16.85 45.06
C GLU A 875 53.89 -17.92 44.95
N GLY A 876 54.93 -17.66 44.14
CA GLY A 876 56.04 -18.56 43.84
C GLY A 876 55.89 -19.28 42.50
N PRO A 877 56.88 -20.08 42.07
CA PRO A 877 56.70 -20.99 40.95
C PRO A 877 55.65 -22.05 41.31
N VAL A 878 54.71 -22.31 40.40
CA VAL A 878 53.69 -23.33 40.61
C VAL A 878 54.38 -24.69 40.70
N ARG A 879 54.31 -25.38 41.85
CA ARG A 879 54.75 -26.77 41.93
C ARG A 879 53.77 -27.64 41.15
N ALA A 880 54.27 -28.21 40.06
CA ALA A 880 53.57 -29.11 39.16
C ALA A 880 53.28 -30.47 39.83
N GLU A 881 52.27 -30.52 40.69
CA GLU A 881 51.77 -31.77 41.29
C GLU A 881 50.38 -32.18 40.75
N ARG A 882 49.79 -31.40 39.83
CA ARG A 882 48.53 -31.72 39.13
C ARG A 882 48.44 -31.30 37.65
N LEU A 883 49.38 -30.50 37.15
CA LEU A 883 49.44 -30.06 35.75
C LEU A 883 50.87 -30.31 35.29
N ASP A 884 51.06 -31.31 34.43
CA ASP A 884 52.37 -31.73 33.91
C ASP A 884 52.84 -30.79 32.80
N LEU A 885 53.07 -29.54 33.20
CA LEU A 885 53.61 -28.47 32.36
C LEU A 885 55.11 -28.70 32.22
N GLY A 886 55.57 -28.88 30.98
CA GLY A 886 56.96 -29.19 30.64
C GLY A 886 57.98 -28.08 31.00
N PRO A 887 59.17 -28.04 30.38
CA PRO A 887 60.31 -27.23 30.86
C PRO A 887 60.14 -25.70 30.85
N ALA A 888 58.99 -25.17 30.41
CA ALA A 888 58.65 -23.75 30.52
C ALA A 888 58.17 -23.39 31.94
N ARG A 889 58.82 -22.41 32.58
CA ARG A 889 58.47 -22.01 33.96
C ARG A 889 57.24 -21.11 33.95
N ALA A 890 56.10 -21.67 34.33
CA ALA A 890 54.89 -20.90 34.64
C ALA A 890 55.00 -20.21 36.01
N SER A 891 54.61 -18.94 36.09
CA SER A 891 54.48 -18.17 37.33
C SER A 891 53.02 -17.81 37.59
N LEU A 892 52.61 -17.89 38.86
CA LEU A 892 51.26 -17.53 39.30
C LEU A 892 51.33 -16.36 40.26
N SER A 893 50.52 -15.35 39.96
CA SER A 893 50.59 -14.02 40.51
C SER A 893 49.21 -13.59 41.02
N ARG A 894 49.10 -13.06 42.24
CA ARG A 894 47.81 -12.61 42.81
C ARG A 894 47.77 -11.10 43.04
N HIS A 895 46.69 -10.45 42.60
CA HIS A 895 46.41 -9.04 42.83
C HIS A 895 45.53 -8.85 44.08
N ARG A 896 45.56 -7.66 44.70
CA ARG A 896 44.78 -7.32 45.91
C ARG A 896 43.25 -7.54 45.75
N SER A 897 42.72 -7.50 44.53
CA SER A 897 41.29 -7.78 44.25
C SER A 897 40.92 -9.27 44.28
N GLY A 898 41.88 -10.18 44.54
CA GLY A 898 41.68 -11.63 44.47
C GLY A 898 41.90 -12.25 43.08
N LEU A 899 42.12 -11.42 42.05
CA LEU A 899 42.46 -11.86 40.69
C LEU A 899 43.80 -12.62 40.69
N ARG A 900 43.82 -13.79 40.04
CA ARG A 900 45.05 -14.56 39.78
C ARG A 900 45.42 -14.45 38.30
N VAL A 901 46.70 -14.38 37.99
CA VAL A 901 47.22 -14.36 36.61
C VAL A 901 48.35 -15.38 36.46
N LEU A 902 48.22 -16.22 35.44
CA LEU A 902 49.18 -17.26 35.05
C LEU A 902 49.98 -16.75 33.84
N SER A 903 51.30 -16.67 33.98
CA SER A 903 52.23 -16.15 32.97
C SER A 903 53.39 -17.12 32.74
N TYR A 904 54.04 -17.06 31.57
CA TYR A 904 55.06 -18.03 31.15
C TYR A 904 56.41 -17.38 30.80
N ALA A 905 57.51 -18.09 31.08
CA ALA A 905 58.86 -17.69 30.67
C ALA A 905 59.71 -18.90 30.21
N PRO A 906 60.56 -18.74 29.18
CA PRO A 906 60.79 -17.53 28.36
C PRO A 906 59.77 -17.35 27.22
N ARG A 907 59.38 -16.10 26.95
CA ARG A 907 58.28 -15.73 26.01
C ARG A 907 58.66 -15.81 24.51
N THR A 908 59.16 -16.95 24.04
CA THR A 908 59.44 -17.16 22.61
C THR A 908 58.23 -17.67 21.82
N THR A 909 57.28 -18.31 22.50
CA THR A 909 56.05 -18.88 21.92
C THR A 909 54.85 -18.56 22.82
N ASN A 910 53.68 -18.36 22.22
CA ASN A 910 52.45 -18.08 22.96
C ASN A 910 51.94 -19.38 23.60
N PRO A 911 51.84 -19.48 24.94
CA PRO A 911 51.39 -20.71 25.61
C PRO A 911 49.98 -21.10 25.18
N LEU A 912 49.09 -20.13 24.92
CA LEU A 912 47.74 -20.41 24.46
C LEU A 912 47.68 -20.94 23.01
N ALA A 913 48.76 -20.87 22.24
CA ALA A 913 48.87 -21.46 20.91
C ALA A 913 49.54 -22.85 20.93
N ASP A 914 49.97 -23.32 22.10
CA ASP A 914 50.54 -24.65 22.30
C ASP A 914 49.39 -25.66 22.52
N PRO A 915 49.25 -26.71 21.68
CA PRO A 915 48.17 -27.68 21.80
C PRO A 915 48.24 -28.50 23.10
N ASP A 916 49.43 -28.74 23.64
CA ASP A 916 49.59 -29.48 24.90
C ASP A 916 49.11 -28.64 26.08
N PHE A 917 49.33 -27.32 26.04
CA PHE A 917 48.76 -26.40 27.03
C PHE A 917 47.25 -26.23 26.86
N ALA A 918 46.74 -26.18 25.62
CA ALA A 918 45.31 -26.10 25.34
C ALA A 918 44.53 -27.26 25.99
N ALA A 919 45.10 -28.46 25.94
CA ALA A 919 44.54 -29.66 26.56
C ALA A 919 44.39 -29.56 28.10
N LEU A 920 45.14 -28.67 28.76
CA LEU A 920 45.09 -28.45 30.21
C LEU A 920 44.03 -27.40 30.64
N ILE A 921 43.50 -26.61 29.71
CA ILE A 921 42.50 -25.57 30.03
C ILE A 921 41.23 -26.13 30.70
N PRO A 922 40.67 -27.30 30.30
CA PRO A 922 39.57 -27.93 31.03
C PRO A 922 39.91 -28.24 32.50
N THR A 923 41.08 -28.81 32.77
CA THR A 923 41.56 -29.14 34.12
C THR A 923 41.82 -27.90 34.97
N ILE A 924 42.31 -26.81 34.36
CA ILE A 924 42.46 -25.51 35.03
C ILE A 924 41.09 -24.94 35.41
N ALA A 925 40.08 -25.08 34.54
CA ALA A 925 38.73 -24.58 34.79
C ALA A 925 38.03 -25.30 35.96
N GLU A 926 38.32 -26.59 36.21
CA GLU A 926 37.82 -27.31 37.40
C GLU A 926 38.18 -26.60 38.71
N SER A 927 39.40 -26.04 38.81
CA SER A 927 39.87 -25.31 40.00
C SER A 927 39.55 -23.81 40.01
N HIS A 928 39.13 -23.24 38.87
CA HIS A 928 38.86 -21.81 38.71
C HIS A 928 37.55 -21.63 37.93
N PRO A 929 36.40 -21.38 38.61
CA PRO A 929 35.08 -21.38 37.98
C PRO A 929 34.87 -20.25 36.96
N LEU A 930 35.74 -19.24 36.94
CA LEU A 930 35.80 -18.20 35.93
C LEU A 930 37.23 -18.04 35.40
N LEU A 931 37.41 -18.29 34.11
CA LEU A 931 38.69 -18.22 33.40
C LEU A 931 38.62 -17.19 32.28
N LEU A 932 39.57 -16.27 32.25
CA LEU A 932 39.79 -15.33 31.14
C LEU A 932 41.01 -15.80 30.33
N LEU A 933 40.85 -15.99 29.03
CA LEU A 933 41.92 -16.37 28.11
C LEU A 933 42.34 -15.13 27.31
N ASP A 934 43.59 -14.67 27.51
CA ASP A 934 44.17 -13.53 26.79
C ASP A 934 45.24 -14.02 25.79
N PRO A 935 44.90 -14.22 24.50
CA PRO A 935 45.81 -14.68 23.47
C PRO A 935 46.87 -13.65 23.06
N GLY A 936 46.79 -12.40 23.52
CA GLY A 936 47.51 -11.29 22.89
C GLY A 936 46.86 -10.85 21.56
N GLY A 937 47.29 -9.68 21.06
CA GLY A 937 46.65 -9.03 19.92
C GLY A 937 47.10 -9.48 18.53
N GLY A 938 46.23 -9.29 17.54
CA GLY A 938 46.60 -9.24 16.12
C GLY A 938 47.01 -10.59 15.52
N LEU A 939 48.19 -10.64 14.89
CA LEU A 939 48.68 -11.82 14.16
C LEU A 939 48.88 -13.08 15.04
N GLN A 940 49.02 -12.90 16.36
CA GLN A 940 49.17 -13.98 17.35
C GLN A 940 47.89 -14.81 17.48
N LEU A 941 46.73 -14.19 17.33
CA LEU A 941 45.43 -14.85 17.39
C LEU A 941 45.12 -15.67 16.12
N ARG A 942 45.56 -15.20 14.94
CA ARG A 942 45.20 -15.79 13.63
C ARG A 942 45.70 -17.22 13.39
N HIS A 943 46.55 -17.73 14.27
CA HIS A 943 47.10 -19.09 14.24
C HIS A 943 46.81 -19.85 15.55
N ASN A 944 45.82 -19.40 16.32
CA ASN A 944 45.48 -19.93 17.64
C ASN A 944 44.00 -20.36 17.69
N ASP A 945 43.74 -21.59 17.23
CA ASP A 945 42.42 -22.22 17.31
C ASP A 945 42.12 -22.82 18.71
N ALA A 946 43.16 -22.96 19.55
CA ALA A 946 43.05 -23.50 20.91
C ALA A 946 42.21 -22.61 21.85
N VAL A 947 42.34 -21.28 21.74
CA VAL A 947 41.56 -20.32 22.56
C VAL A 947 40.06 -20.39 22.28
N PRO A 948 39.55 -20.28 21.03
CA PRO A 948 38.13 -20.42 20.76
C PRO A 948 37.63 -21.86 21.00
N ALA A 949 38.46 -22.90 20.81
CA ALA A 949 38.08 -24.27 21.18
C ALA A 949 37.90 -24.47 22.69
N SER A 950 38.61 -23.69 23.51
CA SER A 950 38.60 -23.83 24.98
C SER A 950 37.63 -22.89 25.70
N ALA A 951 36.99 -21.96 24.98
CA ALA A 951 36.07 -20.98 25.53
C ALA A 951 34.59 -21.38 25.37
N ASN A 952 33.72 -20.84 26.23
CA ASN A 952 32.26 -20.90 26.08
C ASN A 952 31.59 -19.50 25.98
N ARG A 953 32.38 -18.43 26.13
CA ARG A 953 32.01 -17.04 25.86
C ARG A 953 33.13 -16.32 25.12
N ALA A 954 32.79 -15.30 24.34
CA ALA A 954 33.75 -14.45 23.63
C ALA A 954 33.49 -12.98 23.93
N LEU A 955 34.55 -12.23 24.21
CA LEU A 955 34.56 -10.78 24.31
C LEU A 955 35.46 -10.22 23.21
N VAL A 956 34.90 -9.49 22.25
CA VAL A 956 35.63 -8.85 21.16
C VAL A 956 35.88 -7.40 21.54
N VAL A 957 37.14 -7.04 21.80
CA VAL A 957 37.57 -5.68 22.18
C VAL A 957 38.06 -4.96 20.92
N VAL A 958 37.56 -3.74 20.66
CA VAL A 958 37.94 -2.96 19.47
C VAL A 958 38.09 -1.48 19.82
N ARG A 959 39.11 -0.82 19.24
CA ARG A 959 39.32 0.63 19.33
C ARG A 959 38.40 1.37 18.35
N GLY A 960 37.61 2.31 18.84
CA GLY A 960 36.63 3.08 18.05
C GLY A 960 37.19 4.33 17.35
N ASP A 961 38.50 4.41 17.10
CA ASP A 961 39.16 5.64 16.64
C ASP A 961 39.09 5.91 15.13
N ASP A 962 38.70 4.93 14.32
CA ASP A 962 38.22 5.12 12.94
C ASP A 962 37.14 4.06 12.64
N GLY A 963 36.11 4.42 11.88
CA GLY A 963 35.05 3.49 11.47
C GLY A 963 35.57 2.28 10.70
N ARG A 964 36.71 2.41 10.01
CA ARG A 964 37.44 1.30 9.36
C ARG A 964 37.98 0.25 10.34
N ARG A 965 38.31 0.65 11.57
CA ARG A 965 38.79 -0.30 12.61
C ARG A 965 37.65 -1.07 13.25
N LEU A 966 36.41 -0.59 13.20
CA LEU A 966 35.28 -1.38 13.66
C LEU A 966 34.97 -2.59 12.75
N ASP A 967 35.46 -2.60 11.51
CA ASP A 967 35.43 -3.80 10.67
C ASP A 967 36.32 -4.93 11.25
N HIS A 968 37.25 -4.65 12.18
CA HIS A 968 37.98 -5.68 12.93
C HIS A 968 37.05 -6.50 13.83
N ALA A 969 35.97 -5.93 14.38
CA ALA A 969 34.94 -6.72 15.06
C ALA A 969 34.30 -7.74 14.10
N THR A 970 33.98 -7.30 12.88
CA THR A 970 33.40 -8.16 11.85
C THR A 970 34.39 -9.24 11.39
N LEU A 971 35.68 -8.92 11.30
CA LEU A 971 36.74 -9.90 11.00
C LEU A 971 36.90 -10.92 12.13
N ALA A 972 36.84 -10.52 13.39
CA ALA A 972 36.92 -11.41 14.54
C ALA A 972 35.74 -12.40 14.58
N LEU A 973 34.51 -11.90 14.42
CA LEU A 973 33.30 -12.73 14.36
C LEU A 973 33.32 -13.66 13.15
N LYS A 974 33.82 -13.17 12.01
CA LYS A 974 33.98 -13.98 10.79
C LYS A 974 35.02 -15.09 10.99
N TRP A 975 36.16 -14.79 11.60
CA TRP A 975 37.19 -15.79 11.92
C TRP A 975 36.66 -16.87 12.87
N LEU A 976 35.95 -16.49 13.95
CA LEU A 976 35.28 -17.46 14.83
C LEU A 976 34.29 -18.36 14.07
N SER A 977 33.52 -17.78 13.13
CA SER A 977 32.59 -18.52 12.27
C SER A 977 33.31 -19.48 11.32
N GLU A 978 34.37 -19.03 10.64
CA GLU A 978 35.16 -19.83 9.69
C GLU A 978 35.98 -20.94 10.38
N ALA A 979 36.41 -20.72 11.63
CA ALA A 979 37.03 -21.72 12.50
C ALA A 979 36.01 -22.72 13.10
N GLY A 980 34.72 -22.64 12.74
CA GLY A 980 33.66 -23.55 13.20
C GLY A 980 33.00 -23.17 14.53
N HIS A 981 33.47 -22.13 15.20
CA HIS A 981 32.97 -21.65 16.50
C HIS A 981 31.78 -20.67 16.36
N GLN A 982 30.78 -21.02 15.54
CA GLN A 982 29.63 -20.16 15.24
C GLN A 982 28.84 -19.75 16.49
N ASP A 983 28.69 -20.62 17.49
CA ASP A 983 27.93 -20.30 18.71
C ASP A 983 28.69 -19.30 19.61
N LEU A 984 30.02 -19.32 19.60
CA LEU A 984 30.84 -18.27 20.22
C LEU A 984 30.72 -16.94 19.47
N ALA A 985 30.73 -16.97 18.13
CA ALA A 985 30.53 -15.78 17.31
C ALA A 985 29.15 -15.15 17.55
N ASP A 986 28.08 -15.95 17.49
CA ASP A 986 26.69 -15.53 17.74
C ASP A 986 26.53 -14.88 19.13
N ARG A 987 27.22 -15.42 20.15
CA ARG A 987 27.13 -15.00 21.55
C ARG A 987 28.19 -13.99 21.99
N ALA A 988 29.03 -13.52 21.06
CA ALA A 988 30.11 -12.59 21.38
C ALA A 988 29.57 -11.23 21.84
N VAL A 989 30.13 -10.73 22.94
CA VAL A 989 29.95 -9.36 23.42
C VAL A 989 31.03 -8.49 22.77
N ILE A 990 30.68 -7.29 22.32
CA ILE A 990 31.59 -6.39 21.63
C ILE A 990 31.82 -5.16 22.51
N ALA A 991 33.05 -4.97 22.97
CA ALA A 991 33.47 -3.81 23.72
C ALA A 991 34.20 -2.81 22.80
N VAL A 992 33.58 -1.65 22.59
CA VAL A 992 34.14 -0.56 21.78
C VAL A 992 34.75 0.48 22.72
N LYS A 993 36.07 0.63 22.70
CA LYS A 993 36.72 1.75 23.40
C LYS A 993 36.40 3.06 22.69
N GLU A 994 35.77 3.99 23.41
CA GLU A 994 35.24 5.22 22.82
C GLU A 994 36.35 6.11 22.24
N PRO A 995 36.15 6.71 21.05
CA PRO A 995 37.06 7.71 20.55
C PRO A 995 36.94 9.02 21.35
N PRO A 996 38.02 9.83 21.40
CA PRO A 996 38.08 11.03 22.21
C PRO A 996 37.19 12.19 21.72
N THR A 997 36.63 12.12 20.50
CA THR A 997 35.79 13.21 19.95
C THR A 997 34.39 12.75 19.53
N ARG A 998 33.43 13.68 19.60
CA ARG A 998 32.03 13.46 19.15
C ARG A 998 31.91 13.19 17.65
N LEU A 999 32.87 13.67 16.85
CA LEU A 999 32.90 13.50 15.40
C LEU A 999 33.25 12.06 15.00
N ASP A 1000 34.09 11.40 15.79
CA ASP A 1000 34.51 10.01 15.53
C ASP A 1000 33.40 9.02 15.92
N ARG A 1001 32.61 9.31 16.96
CA ARG A 1001 31.41 8.54 17.33
C ARG A 1001 30.38 8.49 16.20
N LEU A 1002 30.23 9.57 15.43
CA LEU A 1002 29.37 9.60 14.24
C LEU A 1002 29.93 8.75 13.08
N ARG A 1003 31.25 8.49 13.05
CA ARG A 1003 31.90 7.62 12.05
C ARG A 1003 31.78 6.14 12.38
N THR A 1004 31.76 5.76 13.66
CA THR A 1004 31.58 4.35 14.08
C THR A 1004 30.12 3.91 14.04
N TRP A 1005 29.16 4.84 14.25
CA TRP A 1005 27.72 4.57 14.28
C TRP A 1005 27.22 3.58 13.20
N PRO A 1006 27.49 3.74 11.88
CA PRO A 1006 26.96 2.82 10.86
C PRO A 1006 27.53 1.39 10.95
N ALA A 1007 28.70 1.20 11.58
CA ALA A 1007 29.28 -0.12 11.81
C ALA A 1007 28.73 -0.74 13.11
N GLU A 1008 28.55 0.06 14.17
CA GLU A 1008 27.90 -0.37 15.42
C GLU A 1008 26.44 -0.76 15.20
N THR A 1009 25.68 0.03 14.44
CA THR A 1009 24.30 -0.29 14.05
C THR A 1009 24.25 -1.65 13.34
N ARG A 1010 25.18 -1.95 12.42
CA ARG A 1010 25.26 -3.25 11.74
C ARG A 1010 25.56 -4.41 12.70
N LEU A 1011 26.33 -4.20 13.76
CA LEU A 1011 26.64 -5.23 14.78
C LEU A 1011 25.45 -5.45 15.73
N ARG A 1012 24.77 -4.39 16.18
CA ARG A 1012 23.51 -4.46 16.94
C ARG A 1012 22.38 -5.10 16.09
N GLN A 1013 22.29 -4.75 14.80
CA GLN A 1013 21.45 -5.42 13.78
C GLN A 1013 21.88 -6.85 13.43
N ARG A 1014 23.01 -7.34 13.97
CA ARG A 1014 23.39 -8.77 13.97
C ARG A 1014 23.11 -9.48 15.29
N GLY A 1015 22.75 -8.73 16.34
CA GLY A 1015 22.30 -9.23 17.64
C GLY A 1015 23.39 -9.29 18.69
N HIS A 1016 24.58 -8.80 18.37
CA HIS A 1016 25.66 -8.69 19.34
C HIS A 1016 25.40 -7.52 20.28
N GLN A 1017 25.68 -7.72 21.56
CA GLN A 1017 25.65 -6.66 22.55
C GLN A 1017 26.90 -5.79 22.36
N VAL A 1018 26.69 -4.51 22.02
CA VAL A 1018 27.77 -3.53 21.84
C VAL A 1018 27.78 -2.60 23.06
N LEU A 1019 28.88 -2.64 23.81
CA LEU A 1019 29.13 -1.85 25.02
C LEU A 1019 30.25 -0.84 24.75
N HIS A 1020 30.06 0.39 25.22
CA HIS A 1020 31.03 1.46 25.07
C HIS A 1020 31.87 1.56 26.34
N LEU A 1021 33.19 1.56 26.19
CA LEU A 1021 34.15 1.75 27.27
C LEU A 1021 34.76 3.15 27.11
N PRO A 1022 34.41 4.13 27.97
CA PRO A 1022 34.98 5.47 27.91
C PRO A 1022 36.51 5.46 27.96
N ASN A 1023 37.14 6.33 27.17
CA ASN A 1023 38.59 6.46 27.19
C ASN A 1023 39.03 7.23 28.45
N ASP A 1024 39.83 6.58 29.29
CA ASP A 1024 40.32 7.13 30.55
C ASP A 1024 41.83 7.29 30.52
N ARG A 1025 42.31 8.53 30.72
CA ARG A 1025 43.74 8.87 30.71
C ARG A 1025 44.53 8.22 31.85
N SER A 1026 43.87 7.79 32.92
CA SER A 1026 44.49 7.02 34.02
C SER A 1026 45.01 5.64 33.58
N LEU A 1027 44.56 5.14 32.43
CA LEU A 1027 44.95 3.84 31.86
C LEU A 1027 46.18 3.90 30.94
N GLY A 1028 46.68 5.11 30.64
CA GLY A 1028 47.79 5.33 29.71
C GLY A 1028 49.13 4.85 30.25
N ASP A 1029 49.54 5.39 31.41
CA ASP A 1029 50.84 5.12 32.03
C ASP A 1029 50.68 4.81 33.53
N GLY A 1030 51.02 3.58 33.92
CA GLY A 1030 51.09 3.17 35.32
C GLY A 1030 50.40 1.85 35.67
N GLU A 1031 50.35 1.58 36.97
CA GLU A 1031 49.73 0.41 37.58
C GLU A 1031 48.19 0.50 37.53
N LEU A 1032 47.56 -0.51 36.92
CA LEU A 1032 46.11 -0.61 36.75
C LEU A 1032 45.40 -0.91 38.08
N GLY A 1033 44.24 -0.28 38.30
CA GLY A 1033 43.40 -0.52 39.48
C GLY A 1033 41.98 0.01 39.29
N THR A 1034 40.99 -0.72 39.82
CA THR A 1034 39.57 -0.37 39.79
C THR A 1034 39.25 0.92 40.56
N ASP A 1035 40.10 1.27 41.53
CA ASP A 1035 40.09 2.49 42.34
C ASP A 1035 40.61 3.75 41.63
N ARG A 1036 41.23 3.61 40.45
CA ARG A 1036 41.81 4.72 39.68
C ARG A 1036 40.98 5.16 38.47
N LEU A 1037 39.97 4.38 38.10
CA LEU A 1037 39.07 4.68 37.00
C LEU A 1037 38.17 5.88 37.33
N ALA A 1038 37.94 6.74 36.34
CA ALA A 1038 36.88 7.72 36.37
C ALA A 1038 35.51 7.03 36.57
N PRO A 1039 34.53 7.65 37.27
CA PRO A 1039 33.25 6.99 37.60
C PRO A 1039 32.50 6.43 36.38
N GLU A 1040 32.54 7.14 35.24
CA GLU A 1040 31.93 6.73 33.98
C GLU A 1040 32.60 5.49 33.39
N ALA A 1041 33.94 5.43 33.41
CA ALA A 1041 34.71 4.28 32.95
C ALA A 1041 34.48 3.07 33.89
N LEU A 1042 34.50 3.28 35.21
CA LEU A 1042 34.20 2.24 36.20
C LEU A 1042 32.79 1.66 36.02
N ALA A 1043 31.79 2.51 35.78
CA ALA A 1043 30.42 2.06 35.51
C ALA A 1043 30.33 1.21 34.23
N ALA A 1044 30.99 1.64 33.15
CA ALA A 1044 31.03 0.89 31.89
C ALA A 1044 31.72 -0.48 32.02
N TYR A 1045 32.85 -0.54 32.73
CA TYR A 1045 33.55 -1.81 33.01
C TYR A 1045 32.76 -2.72 33.96
N ARG A 1046 31.99 -2.17 34.91
CA ARG A 1046 31.06 -2.94 35.75
C ARG A 1046 29.90 -3.53 34.94
N ALA A 1047 29.30 -2.76 34.04
CA ALA A 1047 28.27 -3.27 33.13
C ALA A 1047 28.81 -4.38 32.21
N LEU A 1048 30.06 -4.26 31.74
CA LEU A 1048 30.74 -5.32 30.98
C LEU A 1048 30.96 -6.59 31.83
N ALA A 1049 31.39 -6.44 33.09
CA ALA A 1049 31.55 -7.55 34.02
C ALA A 1049 30.22 -8.25 34.33
N GLU A 1050 29.17 -7.49 34.61
CA GLU A 1050 27.82 -8.02 34.87
C GLU A 1050 27.26 -8.79 33.67
N VAL A 1051 27.38 -8.26 32.45
CA VAL A 1051 26.96 -8.92 31.21
C VAL A 1051 27.67 -10.26 31.00
N LEU A 1052 28.97 -10.35 31.33
CA LEU A 1052 29.76 -11.57 31.18
C LEU A 1052 29.63 -12.53 32.40
N GLY A 1053 29.25 -12.01 33.56
CA GLY A 1053 29.03 -12.76 34.81
C GLY A 1053 27.61 -13.33 34.97
N THR A 1054 26.62 -12.77 34.27
CA THR A 1054 25.21 -13.21 34.33
C THR A 1054 24.85 -14.19 33.20
N LEU A 1055 25.25 -13.91 31.95
CA LEU A 1055 24.90 -14.69 30.74
C LEU A 1055 25.61 -16.04 30.60
#